data_AF-A0A6V7PCR1-F1
#
_entry.id   AF-A0A6V7PCR1-F1
#
_cell.length_a   1.000
_cell.length_b   1.000
_cell.length_c   1.000
_cell.angle_alpha   90.00
_cell.angle_beta   90.00
_cell.angle_gamma   90.00
#
_symmetry.space_group_name_H-M   'P 1'
#
loop_
_entity.id
_entity.type
_entity.pdbx_description
1 polymer ?
#
loop_
_entity_poly.entity_id
_entity_poly.type
_entity_poly.pdbx_seq_one_letter_code
_entity_poly.pdbx_strand_id
1 'polypeptide(L)'
;MRAEMERLRKEMLDVRFGDQLKGKQGEIVADADDLVVRIKNGDEDELGVVLSEIGILMEEGFLVVGEGGSLIPALLNRLGSANCGNRVKIISALRSLAARGNDNKEKMASVDALSIIVRSLARCTEERREAVGLLLDISDILKVRQRLGRIKGSILMLVALQNGDDPCAKDDAGKLLHALSANTQNVLLMAEAGCFVPMMHHLREEFPALYLMNMIGRSATGSDMNKILMATAISRMLLTEQMKAVLGEGSIEPLVKMFTYGKLEAKQAALGAIRNLSTLAENTELLINCDVISPLFQVLFSVTSVLMTLREPAAALLSTLAKSELILHHRNVAQQILSLLNLLNPAIQLHLLHALNSIVSHSTAKRVRAKLRENGVMQLLQPFLTESNSEIRAVSLNLIFNLSKDSTQELTQQLGESNVNILIRIIFSSTSESEKAAAIGILSNLPVKDKKATEFLNKANLLPLVISLLGTSISSSSTPPTRKWLLENISGLLIRFTVPWDKKLQSTAVSQGVIGCLRKLLSDGSIIAKSRAATSLAQLSQNSLTLCKAKSPKWLCVSPSSETYCEVHNGHCTVKSTFCLCKAGIVSPLIQVLEGKEREADIEVLEALGTLMQDEMWERGSKVIEKASGVPALLRVLEEGNLKAQEKAIWMLERIFRLEIYREMYAGATQALLIDLTQRGDPILKPMIAKILAHLQLLQMQSSYFSDLKSISNPFSRRSLGLKLLCTWRRRRRFPSGEAAAAAAAAAAVPPSGEAAAFKLGFIGAGNLAESIARGVAKSSVLPPSSIRTAHRRPDRRAVFQSFGVRIFDSNAQVVDDSDVVIISVKPKSVRFLVLLFKHVLLELRPFFTEEKLLVSIAAGIKMKDLQEWSGQRRLIRVMPNTPSAVGQAASVMCMGEMATKKDEERVASLFSAIGRFPLNCSGSGPAYVYLAIEALADGGVAAGLPRDLALGLATQTVLGAAAMVGGTGKHPGQLKDEVTSPAGTTIAGIQELERGAFRGTLINAVVAATKRCRELSQT
;
A
#
# COMPACT_ATOMS: atom_id res chain seq x y z
N MET A 1 6.69 -7.93 62.78
CA MET A 1 6.57 -9.36 62.38
C MET A 1 7.90 -10.00 61.99
N ARG A 2 8.62 -9.53 60.96
CA ARG A 2 9.93 -10.10 60.57
C ARG A 2 11.02 -9.92 61.65
N ALA A 3 11.10 -8.72 62.25
CA ALA A 3 11.99 -8.45 63.38
C ALA A 3 11.61 -9.21 64.68
N GLU A 4 10.31 -9.46 64.89
CA GLU A 4 9.81 -10.27 66.03
C GLU A 4 10.19 -11.75 65.86
N MET A 5 10.07 -12.27 64.63
CA MET A 5 10.49 -13.62 64.26
C MET A 5 12.01 -13.78 64.36
N GLU A 6 12.80 -12.76 64.01
CA GLU A 6 14.26 -12.76 64.17
C GLU A 6 14.67 -12.79 65.64
N ARG A 7 13.97 -12.04 66.50
CA ARG A 7 14.21 -12.03 67.94
C ARG A 7 13.85 -13.38 68.59
N LEU A 8 12.68 -13.94 68.28
CA LEU A 8 12.26 -15.25 68.78
C LEU A 8 13.15 -16.40 68.26
N ARG A 9 13.68 -16.28 67.04
CA ARG A 9 14.65 -17.24 66.48
C ARG A 9 16.01 -17.16 67.19
N LYS A 10 16.44 -15.96 67.61
CA LYS A 10 17.65 -15.74 68.41
C LYS A 10 17.51 -16.27 69.83
N GLU A 11 16.38 -16.00 70.49
CA GLU A 11 16.06 -16.53 71.82
C GLU A 11 15.89 -18.07 71.80
N MET A 12 15.36 -18.66 70.71
CA MET A 12 15.31 -20.13 70.55
C MET A 12 16.67 -20.78 70.28
N LEU A 13 17.62 -20.07 69.66
CA LEU A 13 18.98 -20.56 69.41
C LEU A 13 19.81 -20.55 70.71
N ASP A 14 19.66 -19.52 71.55
CA ASP A 14 20.33 -19.45 72.86
C ASP A 14 19.82 -20.52 73.85
N VAL A 15 18.54 -20.89 73.79
CA VAL A 15 17.95 -21.91 74.69
C VAL A 15 18.28 -23.35 74.28
N ARG A 16 18.63 -23.62 73.01
CA ARG A 16 18.99 -24.98 72.55
C ARG A 16 20.47 -25.32 72.63
N PHE A 17 21.37 -24.34 72.69
CA PHE A 17 22.81 -24.59 72.69
C PHE A 17 23.59 -23.89 73.83
N GLY A 18 22.91 -23.16 74.72
CA GLY A 18 23.53 -22.35 75.77
C GLY A 18 24.28 -23.11 76.87
N ASP A 19 24.02 -24.41 77.08
CA ASP A 19 24.57 -25.16 78.23
C ASP A 19 25.58 -26.28 77.87
N GLN A 20 26.03 -26.38 76.62
CA GLN A 20 27.07 -27.38 76.25
C GLN A 20 28.34 -26.84 75.58
N LEU A 21 28.51 -25.52 75.44
CA LEU A 21 29.71 -24.95 74.80
C LEU A 21 30.38 -23.81 75.62
N LYS A 22 30.41 -23.93 76.95
CA LYS A 22 31.39 -23.22 77.79
C LYS A 22 32.51 -24.18 78.20
N GLY A 23 33.32 -24.57 77.24
CA GLY A 23 34.45 -25.47 77.51
C GLY A 23 35.14 -26.00 76.26
N LYS A 24 35.55 -25.11 75.34
CA LYS A 24 36.63 -25.26 74.35
C LYS A 24 36.59 -24.08 73.37
N GLN A 25 37.14 -22.95 73.78
CA GLN A 25 37.73 -21.99 72.83
C GLN A 25 39.06 -22.60 72.39
N GLY A 26 39.01 -23.42 71.35
CA GLY A 26 40.14 -23.85 70.55
C GLY A 26 39.73 -23.66 69.09
N GLU A 27 40.61 -23.09 68.29
CA GLU A 27 40.43 -22.82 66.85
C GLU A 27 39.68 -23.96 66.15
N ILE A 28 38.43 -23.73 65.76
CA ILE A 28 37.76 -24.58 64.76
C ILE A 28 38.10 -23.98 63.40
N VAL A 29 39.37 -24.10 63.01
CA VAL A 29 39.72 -24.13 61.59
C VAL A 29 39.46 -25.56 61.17
N ALA A 30 38.38 -25.80 60.43
CA ALA A 30 38.12 -27.12 59.88
C ALA A 30 39.30 -27.55 59.00
N ASP A 31 39.84 -28.74 59.24
CA ASP A 31 40.92 -29.30 58.44
C ASP A 31 40.41 -29.52 57.00
N ALA A 32 40.90 -28.70 56.07
CA ALA A 32 40.48 -28.75 54.68
C ALA A 32 40.80 -30.11 54.03
N ASP A 33 41.82 -30.82 54.52
CA ASP A 33 42.19 -32.14 54.01
C ASP A 33 41.22 -33.24 54.50
N ASP A 34 40.72 -33.16 55.73
CA ASP A 34 39.67 -34.05 56.25
C ASP A 34 38.38 -33.93 55.42
N LEU A 35 37.95 -32.70 55.15
CA LEU A 35 36.77 -32.44 54.31
C LEU A 35 36.94 -33.02 52.89
N VAL A 36 38.14 -32.92 52.32
CA VAL A 36 38.43 -33.47 50.98
C VAL A 36 38.40 -34.99 50.95
N VAL A 37 38.93 -35.65 51.98
CA VAL A 37 38.87 -37.13 52.10
C VAL A 37 37.42 -37.59 52.20
N ARG A 38 36.61 -36.93 53.04
CA ARG A 38 35.18 -37.24 53.21
C ARG A 38 34.37 -36.97 51.94
N ILE A 39 34.68 -35.91 51.18
CA ILE A 39 34.07 -35.69 49.84
C ILE A 39 34.44 -36.81 48.86
N LYS A 40 35.70 -37.26 48.85
CA LYS A 40 36.16 -38.27 47.88
C LYS A 40 35.61 -39.66 48.17
N ASN A 41 35.59 -40.05 49.44
CA ASN A 41 35.35 -41.44 49.85
C ASN A 41 33.98 -41.68 50.49
N GLY A 42 33.28 -40.63 50.94
CA GLY A 42 32.00 -40.78 51.61
C GLY A 42 30.87 -41.22 50.67
N ASP A 43 29.92 -41.98 51.22
CA ASP A 43 28.68 -42.35 50.53
C ASP A 43 27.76 -41.14 50.31
N GLU A 44 26.57 -41.32 49.74
CA GLU A 44 25.70 -40.18 49.42
C GLU A 44 25.15 -39.47 50.66
N ASP A 45 24.97 -40.17 51.77
CA ASP A 45 24.46 -39.58 53.02
C ASP A 45 25.56 -38.80 53.72
N GLU A 46 26.77 -39.38 53.82
CA GLU A 46 27.96 -38.71 54.33
C GLU A 46 28.33 -37.48 53.49
N LEU A 47 28.29 -37.60 52.15
CA LEU A 47 28.50 -36.47 51.25
C LEU A 47 27.49 -35.34 51.53
N GLY A 48 26.22 -35.67 51.78
CA GLY A 48 25.19 -34.69 52.10
C GLY A 48 25.44 -33.94 53.41
N VAL A 49 25.98 -34.62 54.42
CA VAL A 49 26.39 -34.03 55.71
C VAL A 49 27.58 -33.10 55.51
N VAL A 50 28.64 -33.58 54.85
CA VAL A 50 29.88 -32.82 54.59
C VAL A 50 29.59 -31.55 53.80
N LEU A 51 28.73 -31.61 52.78
CA LEU A 51 28.36 -30.43 51.99
C LEU A 51 27.60 -29.38 52.80
N SER A 52 26.83 -29.81 53.81
CA SER A 52 26.10 -28.90 54.70
C SER A 52 27.05 -28.24 55.70
N GLU A 53 28.01 -29.01 56.22
CA GLU A 53 29.12 -28.53 57.06
C GLU A 53 29.96 -27.47 56.31
N ILE A 54 30.32 -27.75 55.05
CA ILE A 54 31.01 -26.79 54.17
C ILE A 54 30.21 -25.49 54.00
N GLY A 55 28.88 -25.59 53.83
CA GLY A 55 28.02 -24.41 53.71
C GLY A 55 28.07 -23.51 54.95
N ILE A 56 27.96 -24.10 56.15
CA ILE A 56 28.03 -23.37 57.43
C ILE A 56 29.40 -22.71 57.60
N LEU A 57 30.48 -23.46 57.36
CA LEU A 57 31.86 -22.94 57.45
C LEU A 57 32.13 -21.81 56.44
N MET A 58 31.43 -21.81 55.31
CA MET A 58 31.48 -20.73 54.32
C MET A 58 30.69 -19.50 54.75
N GLU A 59 29.54 -19.64 55.39
CA GLU A 59 28.75 -18.50 55.90
C GLU A 59 29.46 -17.81 57.06
N GLU A 60 30.09 -18.57 57.95
CA GLU A 60 30.76 -18.04 59.14
C GLU A 60 32.19 -17.53 58.88
N GLY A 61 32.72 -17.71 57.66
CA GLY A 61 34.04 -17.22 57.27
C GLY A 61 35.23 -18.06 57.77
N PHE A 62 34.98 -19.20 58.43
CA PHE A 62 36.00 -20.06 59.03
C PHE A 62 36.72 -21.00 58.04
N LEU A 63 36.21 -21.15 56.81
CA LEU A 63 36.87 -21.94 55.79
C LEU A 63 38.01 -21.15 55.11
N VAL A 64 39.25 -21.33 55.57
CA VAL A 64 40.45 -20.81 54.91
C VAL A 64 40.90 -21.83 53.86
N VAL A 65 40.59 -21.57 52.59
CA VAL A 65 41.09 -22.40 51.48
C VAL A 65 42.57 -22.08 51.32
N GLY A 66 43.43 -22.90 51.93
CA GLY A 66 44.88 -22.77 51.81
C GLY A 66 45.35 -22.82 50.35
N GLU A 67 46.60 -22.42 50.12
CA GLU A 67 47.24 -22.40 48.79
C GLU A 67 47.24 -23.79 48.10
N GLY A 68 46.93 -24.88 48.82
CA GLY A 68 46.70 -26.24 48.31
C GLY A 68 45.25 -26.49 47.85
N GLY A 69 44.96 -26.19 46.59
CA GLY A 69 43.64 -26.29 45.95
C GLY A 69 43.06 -27.68 45.68
N SER A 70 42.86 -28.53 46.69
CA SER A 70 42.30 -29.89 46.54
C SER A 70 40.76 -29.96 46.65
N LEU A 71 40.12 -28.97 47.29
CA LEU A 71 38.67 -28.92 47.52
C LEU A 71 37.84 -28.72 46.24
N ILE A 72 38.20 -27.73 45.41
CA ILE A 72 37.49 -27.46 44.14
C ILE A 72 37.54 -28.68 43.20
N PRO A 73 38.70 -29.31 42.94
CA PRO A 73 38.76 -30.55 42.17
C PRO A 73 37.95 -31.70 42.77
N ALA A 74 37.95 -31.86 44.10
CA ALA A 74 37.17 -32.92 44.77
C ALA A 74 35.65 -32.74 44.56
N LEU A 75 35.16 -31.52 44.73
CA LEU A 75 33.76 -31.15 44.50
C LEU A 75 33.35 -31.35 43.03
N LEU A 76 34.18 -30.89 42.08
CA LEU A 76 33.92 -31.06 40.64
C LEU A 76 33.87 -32.52 40.21
N ASN A 77 34.75 -33.37 40.75
CA ASN A 77 34.75 -34.81 40.47
C ASN A 77 33.47 -35.49 40.98
N ARG A 78 32.97 -35.14 42.17
CA ARG A 78 31.72 -35.71 42.72
C ARG A 78 30.45 -35.17 42.07
N LEU A 79 30.50 -33.98 41.44
CA LEU A 79 29.34 -33.39 40.75
C LEU A 79 28.77 -34.30 39.64
N GLY A 80 29.62 -35.12 39.01
CA GLY A 80 29.22 -36.05 37.96
C GLY A 80 28.42 -37.27 38.45
N SER A 81 28.68 -37.74 39.68
CA SER A 81 28.15 -39.00 40.23
C SER A 81 27.12 -38.82 41.35
N ALA A 82 27.05 -37.65 41.98
CA ALA A 82 26.14 -37.39 43.10
C ALA A 82 24.64 -37.31 42.72
N ASN A 83 23.75 -37.52 43.70
CA ASN A 83 22.29 -37.38 43.54
C ASN A 83 21.83 -35.90 43.36
N CYS A 84 20.59 -35.63 42.91
CA CYS A 84 20.14 -34.24 42.61
C CYS A 84 20.29 -33.29 43.82
N GLY A 85 20.01 -33.74 45.05
CA GLY A 85 20.13 -32.92 46.26
C GLY A 85 21.59 -32.53 46.56
N ASN A 86 22.50 -33.50 46.51
CA ASN A 86 23.93 -33.28 46.73
C ASN A 86 24.56 -32.44 45.61
N ARG A 87 24.13 -32.61 44.34
CA ARG A 87 24.62 -31.78 43.23
C ARG A 87 24.31 -30.30 43.41
N VAL A 88 23.10 -29.95 43.87
CA VAL A 88 22.74 -28.55 44.14
C VAL A 88 23.66 -27.97 45.22
N LYS A 89 23.88 -28.71 46.32
CA LYS A 89 24.78 -28.29 47.40
C LYS A 89 26.22 -28.15 46.94
N ILE A 90 26.71 -29.07 46.09
CA ILE A 90 28.05 -28.98 45.47
C ILE A 90 28.18 -27.69 44.65
N ILE A 91 27.21 -27.39 43.79
CA ILE A 91 27.26 -26.19 42.94
C ILE A 91 27.19 -24.91 43.79
N SER A 92 26.36 -24.89 44.84
CA SER A 92 26.28 -23.78 45.79
C SER A 92 27.61 -23.54 46.52
N ALA A 93 28.29 -24.61 46.94
CA ALA A 93 29.61 -24.52 47.54
C ALA A 93 30.66 -23.99 46.54
N LEU A 94 30.65 -24.49 45.30
CA LEU A 94 31.53 -23.99 44.23
C LEU A 94 31.29 -22.51 43.92
N ARG A 95 30.03 -22.07 43.92
CA ARG A 95 29.64 -20.67 43.69
C ARG A 95 30.16 -19.75 44.80
N SER A 96 30.01 -20.18 46.05
CA SER A 96 30.53 -19.47 47.22
C SER A 96 32.06 -19.36 47.19
N LEU A 97 32.76 -20.41 46.74
CA LEU A 97 34.21 -20.40 46.52
C LEU A 97 34.63 -19.44 45.41
N ALA A 98 33.87 -19.39 44.30
CA ALA A 98 34.12 -18.48 43.19
C ALA A 98 33.98 -17.01 43.61
N ALA A 99 33.05 -16.69 44.51
CA ALA A 99 32.86 -15.34 45.06
C ALA A 99 34.04 -14.84 45.92
N ARG A 100 34.84 -15.76 46.48
CA ARG A 100 35.93 -15.45 47.42
C ARG A 100 37.27 -15.09 46.76
N GLY A 101 37.43 -15.23 45.44
CA GLY A 101 38.65 -14.79 44.75
C GLY A 101 38.86 -15.34 43.35
N ASN A 102 39.65 -14.63 42.53
CA ASN A 102 39.91 -15.00 41.13
C ASN A 102 40.68 -16.32 40.97
N ASP A 103 41.56 -16.67 41.91
CA ASP A 103 42.32 -17.93 41.87
C ASP A 103 41.40 -19.15 41.93
N ASN A 104 40.29 -19.05 42.68
CA ASN A 104 39.27 -20.09 42.74
C ASN A 104 38.51 -20.20 41.41
N LYS A 105 38.19 -19.06 40.77
CA LYS A 105 37.58 -19.03 39.42
C LYS A 105 38.51 -19.67 38.38
N GLU A 106 39.82 -19.43 38.44
CA GLU A 106 40.79 -20.04 37.53
C GLU A 106 40.87 -21.56 37.67
N LYS A 107 40.81 -22.09 38.91
CA LYS A 107 40.75 -23.54 39.18
C LYS A 107 39.52 -24.20 38.56
N MET A 108 38.42 -23.46 38.37
CA MET A 108 37.18 -23.93 37.74
C MET A 108 37.14 -23.72 36.21
N ALA A 109 38.15 -23.09 35.62
CA ALA A 109 38.13 -22.69 34.22
C ALA A 109 38.50 -23.82 33.23
N SER A 110 38.85 -25.02 33.69
CA SER A 110 39.24 -26.14 32.81
C SER A 110 38.07 -26.61 31.93
N VAL A 111 38.36 -27.18 30.76
CA VAL A 111 37.31 -27.64 29.82
C VAL A 111 36.45 -28.73 30.46
N ASP A 112 37.06 -29.64 31.23
CA ASP A 112 36.35 -30.72 31.91
C ASP A 112 35.43 -30.19 33.01
N ALA A 113 35.93 -29.26 33.83
CA ALA A 113 35.14 -28.62 34.89
C ALA A 113 33.91 -27.90 34.29
N LEU A 114 34.13 -27.06 33.29
CA LEU A 114 33.07 -26.33 32.61
C LEU A 114 32.07 -27.27 31.92
N SER A 115 32.53 -28.39 31.35
CA SER A 115 31.65 -29.38 30.71
C SER A 115 30.76 -30.11 31.71
N ILE A 116 31.26 -30.40 32.91
CA ILE A 116 30.47 -31.00 33.99
C ILE A 116 29.40 -30.01 34.47
N ILE A 117 29.77 -28.74 34.69
CA ILE A 117 28.84 -27.70 35.13
C ILE A 117 27.78 -27.43 34.05
N VAL A 118 28.17 -27.36 32.77
CA VAL A 118 27.21 -27.19 31.65
C VAL A 118 26.21 -28.34 31.61
N ARG A 119 26.61 -29.59 31.91
CA ARG A 119 25.68 -30.73 31.96
C ARG A 119 24.59 -30.56 33.02
N SER A 120 24.89 -29.86 34.12
CA SER A 120 23.91 -29.54 35.16
C SER A 120 22.81 -28.56 34.71
N LEU A 121 23.01 -27.80 33.62
CA LEU A 121 22.00 -26.89 33.06
C LEU A 121 20.75 -27.61 32.51
N ALA A 122 20.86 -28.90 32.16
CA ALA A 122 19.74 -29.73 31.66
C ALA A 122 19.10 -30.61 32.76
N ARG A 123 19.40 -30.37 34.03
CA ARG A 123 18.86 -31.17 35.15
C ARG A 123 17.72 -30.45 35.89
N CYS A 124 17.44 -30.87 37.13
CA CYS A 124 16.37 -30.38 37.99
C CYS A 124 16.41 -28.84 38.15
N THR A 125 15.26 -28.18 38.38
CA THR A 125 15.12 -26.70 38.38
C THR A 125 16.05 -26.00 39.38
N GLU A 126 16.29 -26.58 40.55
CA GLU A 126 17.23 -26.00 41.52
C GLU A 126 18.69 -26.14 41.05
N GLU A 127 19.04 -27.30 40.48
CA GLU A 127 20.39 -27.56 39.95
C GLU A 127 20.72 -26.63 38.77
N ARG A 128 19.76 -26.40 37.85
CA ARG A 128 19.97 -25.52 36.70
C ARG A 128 20.16 -24.06 37.12
N ARG A 129 19.44 -23.59 38.15
CA ARG A 129 19.51 -22.22 38.68
C ARG A 129 20.89 -21.97 39.29
N GLU A 130 21.35 -22.88 40.13
CA GLU A 130 22.69 -22.76 40.71
C GLU A 130 23.79 -22.93 39.66
N ALA A 131 23.61 -23.83 38.68
CA ALA A 131 24.60 -24.04 37.63
C ALA A 131 24.78 -22.80 36.75
N VAL A 132 23.69 -22.15 36.32
CA VAL A 132 23.80 -20.92 35.50
C VAL A 132 24.37 -19.76 36.30
N GLY A 133 24.02 -19.65 37.58
CA GLY A 133 24.58 -18.65 38.49
C GLY A 133 26.09 -18.81 38.70
N LEU A 134 26.55 -20.05 38.96
CA LEU A 134 27.99 -20.34 39.05
C LEU A 134 28.71 -19.99 37.74
N LEU A 135 28.17 -20.39 36.59
CA LEU A 135 28.76 -20.10 35.28
C LEU A 135 28.87 -18.59 35.01
N LEU A 136 27.87 -17.81 35.43
CA LEU A 136 27.89 -16.36 35.34
C LEU A 136 29.00 -15.77 36.22
N ASP A 137 29.11 -16.20 37.48
CA ASP A 137 30.10 -15.69 38.44
C ASP A 137 31.54 -15.95 37.98
N ILE A 138 31.80 -17.09 37.32
CA ILE A 138 33.13 -17.40 36.76
C ILE A 138 33.36 -16.79 35.37
N SER A 139 32.33 -16.23 34.72
CA SER A 139 32.42 -15.71 33.34
C SER A 139 33.23 -14.41 33.21
N ASP A 140 33.55 -13.74 34.32
CA ASP A 140 34.47 -12.59 34.32
C ASP A 140 35.83 -12.94 33.69
N ILE A 141 36.27 -14.19 33.90
CA ILE A 141 37.52 -14.72 33.35
C ILE A 141 37.38 -14.92 31.83
N LEU A 142 38.23 -14.23 31.05
CA LEU A 142 38.20 -14.29 29.59
C LEU A 142 38.36 -15.73 29.04
N LYS A 143 39.24 -16.53 29.65
CA LYS A 143 39.45 -17.94 29.27
C LYS A 143 38.16 -18.77 29.43
N VAL A 144 37.35 -18.49 30.45
CA VAL A 144 36.07 -19.17 30.69
C VAL A 144 35.09 -18.83 29.57
N ARG A 145 34.93 -17.55 29.22
CA ARG A 145 34.05 -17.12 28.10
C ARG A 145 34.43 -17.76 26.76
N GLN A 146 35.74 -17.85 26.47
CA GLN A 146 36.24 -18.48 25.26
C GLN A 146 36.00 -19.99 25.22
N ARG A 147 36.13 -20.67 26.37
CA ARG A 147 35.93 -22.13 26.46
C ARG A 147 34.45 -22.50 26.49
N LEU A 148 33.61 -21.77 27.23
CA LEU A 148 32.17 -22.02 27.33
C LEU A 148 31.50 -22.08 25.95
N GLY A 149 31.82 -21.12 25.07
CA GLY A 149 31.27 -21.10 23.71
C GLY A 149 31.70 -22.27 22.82
N ARG A 150 32.79 -22.98 23.15
CA ARG A 150 33.26 -24.18 22.43
C ARG A 150 32.66 -25.48 22.94
N ILE A 151 32.05 -25.46 24.13
CA ILE A 151 31.39 -26.65 24.70
C ILE A 151 30.10 -26.91 23.91
N LYS A 152 30.01 -28.09 23.31
CA LYS A 152 28.86 -28.46 22.46
C LYS A 152 27.55 -28.37 23.25
N GLY A 153 26.60 -27.60 22.72
CA GLY A 153 25.26 -27.44 23.30
C GLY A 153 25.16 -26.39 24.41
N SER A 154 26.25 -25.82 24.91
CA SER A 154 26.22 -24.84 26.01
C SER A 154 25.34 -23.61 25.68
N ILE A 155 25.55 -23.00 24.52
CA ILE A 155 24.78 -21.84 24.05
C ILE A 155 23.30 -22.19 23.86
N LEU A 156 23.00 -23.35 23.27
CA LEU A 156 21.61 -23.80 23.09
C LEU A 156 20.89 -23.95 24.42
N MET A 157 21.54 -24.55 25.42
CA MET A 157 20.98 -24.71 26.76
C MET A 157 20.73 -23.37 27.46
N LEU A 158 21.67 -22.42 27.31
CA LEU A 158 21.53 -21.07 27.85
C LEU A 158 20.39 -20.30 27.18
N VAL A 159 20.21 -20.43 25.86
CA VAL A 159 19.07 -19.82 25.15
C VAL A 159 17.75 -20.46 25.59
N ALA A 160 17.72 -21.79 25.80
CA ALA A 160 16.54 -22.47 26.35
C ALA A 160 16.21 -22.00 27.77
N LEU A 161 17.24 -21.74 28.60
CA LEU A 161 17.09 -21.18 29.95
C LEU A 161 16.54 -19.75 29.92
N GLN A 162 17.06 -18.89 29.04
CA GLN A 162 16.60 -17.51 28.86
C GLN A 162 15.11 -17.44 28.46
N ASN A 163 14.62 -18.45 27.75
CA ASN A 163 13.22 -18.56 27.31
C ASN A 163 12.35 -19.41 28.26
N GLY A 164 12.88 -19.87 29.40
CA GLY A 164 12.15 -20.68 30.38
C GLY A 164 11.35 -19.87 31.40
N ASP A 165 10.65 -20.59 32.29
CA ASP A 165 9.72 -20.01 33.28
C ASP A 165 10.40 -19.55 34.59
N ASP A 166 11.59 -20.05 34.92
CA ASP A 166 12.31 -19.67 36.16
C ASP A 166 12.93 -18.26 36.01
N PRO A 167 12.47 -17.25 36.78
CA PRO A 167 12.92 -15.87 36.62
C PRO A 167 14.42 -15.68 36.89
N CYS A 168 14.95 -16.35 37.90
CA CYS A 168 16.35 -16.23 38.30
C CYS A 168 17.26 -16.86 37.25
N ALA A 169 16.94 -18.09 36.83
CA ALA A 169 17.72 -18.79 35.82
C ALA A 169 17.65 -18.08 34.45
N LYS A 170 16.51 -17.46 34.13
CA LYS A 170 16.31 -16.65 32.93
C LYS A 170 17.19 -15.40 32.91
N ASP A 171 17.23 -14.65 34.01
CA ASP A 171 18.03 -13.43 34.11
C ASP A 171 19.54 -13.74 34.06
N ASP A 172 19.99 -14.74 34.82
CA ASP A 172 21.40 -15.17 34.82
C ASP A 172 21.83 -15.71 33.46
N ALA A 173 20.99 -16.51 32.79
CA ALA A 173 21.25 -16.97 31.42
C ALA A 173 21.36 -15.80 30.43
N GLY A 174 20.49 -14.79 30.55
CA GLY A 174 20.53 -13.58 29.72
C GLY A 174 21.83 -12.80 29.89
N LYS A 175 22.26 -12.58 31.14
CA LYS A 175 23.54 -11.91 31.45
C LYS A 175 24.75 -12.69 30.93
N LEU A 176 24.75 -14.02 31.10
CA LEU A 176 25.83 -14.87 30.62
C LEU A 176 25.91 -14.88 29.08
N LEU A 177 24.77 -15.00 28.39
CA LEU A 177 24.71 -14.90 26.92
C LEU A 177 25.22 -13.55 26.44
N HIS A 178 24.85 -12.45 27.11
CA HIS A 178 25.39 -11.13 26.81
C HIS A 178 26.92 -11.08 26.97
N ALA A 179 27.47 -11.63 28.05
CA ALA A 179 28.93 -11.70 28.26
C ALA A 179 29.65 -12.55 27.19
N LEU A 180 29.00 -13.62 26.70
CA LEU A 180 29.52 -14.49 25.65
C LEU A 180 29.42 -13.88 24.25
N SER A 181 28.55 -12.88 24.05
CA SER A 181 28.27 -12.25 22.74
C SER A 181 29.42 -11.38 22.20
N ALA A 182 30.43 -11.09 23.02
CA ALA A 182 31.66 -10.43 22.59
C ALA A 182 32.46 -11.25 21.55
N ASN A 183 32.22 -12.57 21.48
CA ASN A 183 32.79 -13.44 20.47
C ASN A 183 31.81 -13.65 19.32
N THR A 184 32.21 -13.27 18.11
CA THR A 184 31.43 -13.37 16.87
C THR A 184 30.94 -14.80 16.60
N GLN A 185 31.75 -15.84 16.91
CA GLN A 185 31.34 -17.23 16.71
C GLN A 185 30.21 -17.64 17.66
N ASN A 186 30.22 -17.12 18.90
CA ASN A 186 29.15 -17.39 19.86
C ASN A 186 27.85 -16.73 19.40
N VAL A 187 27.93 -15.53 18.80
CA VAL A 187 26.76 -14.83 18.25
C VAL A 187 26.11 -15.64 17.11
N LEU A 188 26.91 -16.30 16.26
CA LEU A 188 26.37 -17.19 15.23
C LEU A 188 25.62 -18.37 15.84
N LEU A 189 26.20 -19.03 16.85
CA LEU A 189 25.57 -20.15 17.56
C LEU A 189 24.31 -19.71 18.33
N MET A 190 24.29 -18.48 18.87
CA MET A 190 23.11 -17.89 19.50
C MET A 190 21.99 -17.69 18.48
N ALA A 191 22.31 -17.19 17.29
CA ALA A 191 21.34 -17.00 16.22
C ALA A 191 20.78 -18.32 15.69
N GLU A 192 21.61 -19.36 15.55
CA GLU A 192 21.15 -20.73 15.23
C GLU A 192 20.19 -21.28 16.28
N ALA A 193 20.34 -20.88 17.54
CA ALA A 193 19.43 -21.20 18.63
C ALA A 193 18.19 -20.27 18.73
N GLY A 194 18.04 -19.29 17.83
CA GLY A 194 16.92 -18.34 17.79
C GLY A 194 17.11 -17.05 18.60
N CYS A 195 18.29 -16.79 19.14
CA CYS A 195 18.62 -15.55 19.86
C CYS A 195 19.33 -14.55 18.93
N PHE A 196 18.56 -13.63 18.35
CA PHE A 196 19.05 -12.72 17.29
C PHE A 196 19.54 -11.35 17.77
N VAL A 197 19.23 -10.94 19.00
CA VAL A 197 19.55 -9.59 19.51
C VAL A 197 21.04 -9.26 19.38
N PRO A 198 21.99 -10.14 19.75
CA PRO A 198 23.41 -9.85 19.58
C PRO A 198 23.83 -9.73 18.11
N MET A 199 23.27 -10.57 17.23
CA MET A 199 23.54 -10.50 15.79
C MET A 199 23.06 -9.17 15.20
N MET A 200 21.89 -8.68 15.60
CA MET A 200 21.37 -7.38 15.17
C MET A 200 22.24 -6.22 15.67
N HIS A 201 22.79 -6.32 16.88
CA HIS A 201 23.73 -5.33 17.40
C HIS A 201 24.99 -5.22 16.52
N HIS A 202 25.62 -6.36 16.19
CA HIS A 202 26.79 -6.40 15.30
C HIS A 202 26.53 -5.82 13.91
N LEU A 203 25.29 -5.96 13.39
CA LEU A 203 24.89 -5.34 12.12
C LEU A 203 24.71 -3.81 12.23
N ARG A 204 24.18 -3.33 13.37
CA ARG A 204 23.84 -1.92 13.60
C ARG A 204 25.01 -1.02 13.96
N GLU A 205 26.16 -1.55 14.36
CA GLU A 205 27.31 -0.74 14.79
C GLU A 205 27.71 0.28 13.71
N GLU A 206 27.19 1.51 13.84
CA GLU A 206 27.60 2.71 13.13
C GLU A 206 28.61 3.44 14.01
N PHE A 207 29.80 3.74 13.48
CA PHE A 207 30.73 4.64 14.16
C PHE A 207 30.09 6.03 14.38
N PRO A 208 30.05 6.56 15.61
CA PRO A 208 29.99 8.00 15.79
C PRO A 208 31.36 8.59 15.45
N ALA A 209 31.40 9.48 14.46
CA ALA A 209 32.35 10.58 14.29
C ALA A 209 33.86 10.31 14.53
N LEU A 210 34.59 10.19 13.42
CA LEU A 210 35.89 10.79 13.02
C LEU A 210 36.94 11.37 14.02
N TYR A 211 36.86 11.22 15.36
CA TYR A 211 37.80 11.87 16.29
C TYR A 211 38.53 10.93 17.25
N LEU A 212 38.07 9.69 17.47
CA LEU A 212 38.71 8.77 18.44
C LEU A 212 39.57 7.65 17.82
N MET A 213 39.45 7.38 16.52
CA MET A 213 40.20 6.27 15.89
C MET A 213 41.64 6.60 15.51
N ASN A 214 42.06 7.88 15.49
CA ASN A 214 43.47 8.21 15.33
C ASN A 214 44.33 7.93 16.58
N MET A 215 43.73 7.54 17.72
CA MET A 215 44.47 7.25 18.96
C MET A 215 44.63 5.77 19.30
N ILE A 216 43.92 4.85 18.64
CA ILE A 216 44.05 3.41 18.90
C ILE A 216 44.07 2.70 17.55
N GLY A 217 45.26 2.30 17.09
CA GLY A 217 45.50 1.66 15.79
C GLY A 217 44.83 0.29 15.59
N ARG A 218 43.51 0.18 15.78
CA ARG A 218 42.69 -0.95 15.35
C ARG A 218 42.08 -0.63 13.99
N SER A 219 42.50 -1.39 12.99
CA SER A 219 42.04 -1.27 11.60
C SER A 219 40.51 -1.29 11.48
N ALA A 220 39.96 -0.33 10.73
CA ALA A 220 38.55 -0.25 10.33
C ALA A 220 38.05 -1.52 9.59
N THR A 221 38.95 -2.41 9.15
CA THR A 221 38.60 -3.66 8.44
C THR A 221 37.94 -4.73 9.31
N GLY A 222 38.11 -4.69 10.64
CA GLY A 222 37.57 -5.72 11.55
C GLY A 222 36.05 -5.65 11.75
N SER A 223 35.47 -4.45 11.79
CA SER A 223 34.02 -4.24 11.99
C SER A 223 33.21 -4.60 10.73
N ASP A 224 33.72 -4.26 9.55
CA ASP A 224 33.06 -4.59 8.28
C ASP A 224 33.02 -6.11 8.02
N MET A 225 34.09 -6.84 8.39
CA MET A 225 34.12 -8.29 8.24
C MET A 225 33.10 -8.98 9.16
N ASN A 226 32.90 -8.48 10.38
CA ASN A 226 31.86 -8.99 11.28
C ASN A 226 30.45 -8.79 10.68
N LYS A 227 30.16 -7.61 10.10
CA LYS A 227 28.88 -7.35 9.42
C LYS A 227 28.66 -8.28 8.23
N ILE A 228 29.70 -8.50 7.42
CA ILE A 228 29.67 -9.43 6.30
C ILE A 228 29.38 -10.86 6.80
N LEU A 229 30.04 -11.29 7.87
CA LEU A 229 29.82 -12.61 8.47
C LEU A 229 28.38 -12.77 8.97
N MET A 230 27.85 -11.77 9.69
CA MET A 230 26.46 -11.79 10.19
C MET A 230 25.45 -11.88 9.05
N ALA A 231 25.59 -11.04 8.02
CA ALA A 231 24.69 -11.09 6.87
C ALA A 231 24.83 -12.40 6.09
N THR A 232 26.04 -12.93 5.95
CA THR A 232 26.27 -14.23 5.30
C THR A 232 25.59 -15.37 6.06
N ALA A 233 25.61 -15.32 7.40
CA ALA A 233 24.87 -16.27 8.23
C ALA A 233 23.36 -16.16 7.99
N ILE A 234 22.78 -14.96 8.09
CA ILE A 234 21.35 -14.73 7.81
C ILE A 234 20.97 -15.23 6.41
N SER A 235 21.83 -15.03 5.41
CA SER A 235 21.59 -15.51 4.03
C SER A 235 21.51 -17.03 3.90
N ARG A 236 22.17 -17.80 4.78
CA ARG A 236 22.31 -19.27 4.68
C ARG A 236 21.45 -20.02 5.69
N MET A 237 20.99 -19.35 6.75
CA MET A 237 20.16 -19.96 7.79
C MET A 237 18.77 -20.33 7.27
N LEU A 238 18.28 -21.48 7.72
CA LEU A 238 16.89 -21.89 7.56
C LEU A 238 16.04 -21.17 8.62
N LEU A 239 15.37 -20.09 8.20
CA LEU A 239 14.58 -19.26 9.09
C LEU A 239 13.09 -19.60 8.98
N THR A 240 12.42 -19.79 10.12
CA THR A 240 10.96 -19.83 10.17
C THR A 240 10.38 -18.43 9.97
N GLU A 241 9.09 -18.31 9.64
CA GLU A 241 8.44 -17.01 9.47
C GLU A 241 8.56 -16.12 10.73
N GLN A 242 8.45 -16.71 11.93
CA GLN A 242 8.63 -16.00 13.20
C GLN A 242 10.06 -15.46 13.36
N MET A 243 11.08 -16.25 12.99
CA MET A 243 12.47 -15.80 13.04
C MET A 243 12.73 -14.67 12.04
N LYS A 244 12.14 -14.75 10.84
CA LYS A 244 12.23 -13.68 9.82
C LYS A 244 11.58 -12.39 10.29
N ALA A 245 10.47 -12.45 11.03
CA ALA A 245 9.81 -11.28 11.58
C ALA A 245 10.72 -10.57 12.60
N VAL A 246 11.26 -11.32 13.57
CA VAL A 246 12.18 -10.77 14.60
C VAL A 246 13.44 -10.18 13.98
N LEU A 247 14.07 -10.89 13.03
CA LEU A 247 15.25 -10.37 12.33
C LEU A 247 14.92 -9.17 11.45
N GLY A 248 13.74 -9.14 10.84
CA GLY A 248 13.28 -8.09 9.93
C GLY A 248 13.22 -6.73 10.61
N GLU A 249 12.58 -6.64 11.78
CA GLU A 249 12.43 -5.40 12.55
C GLU A 249 13.77 -4.72 12.87
N GLY A 250 14.83 -5.51 13.09
CA GLY A 250 16.11 -4.98 13.55
C GLY A 250 17.25 -4.94 12.54
N SER A 251 17.17 -5.73 11.47
CA SER A 251 18.29 -5.96 10.54
C SER A 251 18.10 -5.33 9.17
N ILE A 252 16.86 -5.05 8.73
CA ILE A 252 16.59 -4.60 7.36
C ILE A 252 17.32 -3.29 7.03
N GLU A 253 17.20 -2.26 7.87
CA GLU A 253 17.85 -0.97 7.60
C GLU A 253 19.40 -1.11 7.51
N PRO A 254 20.10 -1.74 8.47
CA PRO A 254 21.53 -2.02 8.35
C PRO A 254 21.92 -2.78 7.08
N LEU A 255 21.15 -3.81 6.72
CA LEU A 255 21.41 -4.60 5.52
C LEU A 255 21.21 -3.78 4.24
N VAL A 256 20.20 -2.92 4.17
CA VAL A 256 19.98 -2.03 3.02
C VAL A 256 21.11 -1.00 2.91
N LYS A 257 21.59 -0.43 4.02
CA LYS A 257 22.78 0.44 4.03
C LYS A 257 24.02 -0.30 3.53
N MET A 258 24.24 -1.53 4.00
CA MET A 258 25.35 -2.38 3.56
C MET A 258 25.26 -2.71 2.07
N PHE A 259 24.06 -2.99 1.55
CA PHE A 259 23.82 -3.20 0.12
C PHE A 259 24.03 -1.92 -0.70
N THR A 260 23.69 -0.75 -0.16
CA THR A 260 23.78 0.52 -0.87
C THR A 260 25.24 1.00 -0.97
N TYR A 261 25.95 1.03 0.16
CA TYR A 261 27.26 1.69 0.28
C TYR A 261 28.45 0.73 0.41
N GLY A 262 28.21 -0.56 0.66
CA GLY A 262 29.28 -1.54 0.88
C GLY A 262 30.11 -1.89 -0.36
N LYS A 263 31.26 -2.54 -0.16
CA LYS A 263 32.05 -3.18 -1.23
C LYS A 263 31.34 -4.43 -1.77
N LEU A 264 31.87 -5.05 -2.83
CA LEU A 264 31.24 -6.22 -3.47
C LEU A 264 30.81 -7.32 -2.48
N GLU A 265 31.71 -7.74 -1.59
CA GLU A 265 31.45 -8.81 -0.62
C GLU A 265 30.30 -8.44 0.34
N ALA A 266 30.30 -7.20 0.84
CA ALA A 266 29.23 -6.66 1.66
C ALA A 266 27.90 -6.55 0.90
N LYS A 267 27.92 -6.09 -0.37
CA LYS A 267 26.72 -6.06 -1.22
C LYS A 267 26.16 -7.45 -1.45
N GLN A 268 27.02 -8.45 -1.71
CA GLN A 268 26.62 -9.83 -1.94
C GLN A 268 26.00 -10.46 -0.68
N ALA A 269 26.66 -10.32 0.47
CA ALA A 269 26.17 -10.83 1.75
C ALA A 269 24.85 -10.15 2.16
N ALA A 270 24.76 -8.83 2.02
CA ALA A 270 23.54 -8.07 2.30
C ALA A 270 22.39 -8.51 1.39
N LEU A 271 22.62 -8.62 0.08
CA LEU A 271 21.59 -9.02 -0.88
C LEU A 271 21.09 -10.45 -0.61
N GLY A 272 21.98 -11.38 -0.24
CA GLY A 272 21.61 -12.72 0.19
C GLY A 272 20.72 -12.72 1.44
N ALA A 273 21.10 -11.97 2.47
CA ALA A 273 20.34 -11.83 3.71
C ALA A 273 18.96 -11.21 3.46
N ILE A 274 18.92 -10.11 2.71
CA ILE A 274 17.68 -9.41 2.34
C ILE A 274 16.75 -10.35 1.58
N ARG A 275 17.26 -11.14 0.62
CA ARG A 275 16.44 -12.10 -0.12
C ARG A 275 15.82 -13.15 0.80
N ASN A 276 16.58 -13.72 1.74
CA ASN A 276 16.04 -14.68 2.70
C ASN A 276 14.91 -14.06 3.54
N LEU A 277 15.14 -12.86 4.07
CA LEU A 277 14.16 -12.13 4.88
C LEU A 277 12.92 -11.67 4.07
N SER A 278 13.08 -11.34 2.79
CA SER A 278 12.01 -10.84 1.90
C SER A 278 10.97 -11.88 1.52
N THR A 279 11.18 -13.15 1.89
CA THR A 279 10.17 -14.20 1.68
C THR A 279 8.94 -14.02 2.56
N LEU A 280 9.07 -13.32 3.69
CA LEU A 280 7.97 -12.88 4.56
C LEU A 280 7.40 -11.54 4.06
N ALA A 281 6.08 -11.43 3.92
CA ALA A 281 5.42 -10.27 3.30
C ALA A 281 5.66 -8.97 4.08
N GLU A 282 5.61 -9.01 5.41
CA GLU A 282 5.84 -7.89 6.33
C GLU A 282 7.22 -7.28 6.12
N ASN A 283 8.24 -8.12 5.87
CA ASN A 283 9.60 -7.67 5.58
C ASN A 283 9.71 -6.98 4.22
N THR A 284 8.88 -7.36 3.24
CA THR A 284 8.88 -6.66 1.93
C THR A 284 8.45 -5.20 2.07
N GLU A 285 7.49 -4.92 2.95
CA GLU A 285 7.03 -3.55 3.22
C GLU A 285 8.12 -2.73 3.90
N LEU A 286 8.80 -3.30 4.90
CA LEU A 286 9.94 -2.68 5.56
C LEU A 286 11.08 -2.36 4.57
N LEU A 287 11.38 -3.29 3.65
CA LEU A 287 12.39 -3.11 2.62
C LEU A 287 12.06 -1.97 1.65
N ILE A 288 10.80 -1.87 1.22
CA ILE A 288 10.33 -0.78 0.35
C ILE A 288 10.44 0.56 1.09
N ASN A 289 10.03 0.61 2.36
CA ASN A 289 10.13 1.80 3.19
C ASN A 289 11.57 2.25 3.46
N CYS A 290 12.54 1.32 3.43
CA CYS A 290 13.98 1.61 3.53
C CYS A 290 14.63 2.01 2.19
N ASP A 291 13.85 2.18 1.11
CA ASP A 291 14.30 2.56 -0.23
C ASP A 291 15.31 1.59 -0.88
N VAL A 292 15.15 0.28 -0.68
CA VAL A 292 16.01 -0.74 -1.34
C VAL A 292 15.90 -0.74 -2.87
N ILE A 293 14.80 -0.20 -3.41
CA ILE A 293 14.51 -0.21 -4.87
C ILE A 293 15.54 0.60 -5.65
N SER A 294 15.96 1.77 -5.17
CA SER A 294 16.94 2.60 -5.88
C SER A 294 18.31 1.91 -6.02
N PRO A 295 18.92 1.35 -4.95
CA PRO A 295 20.12 0.52 -5.05
C PRO A 295 19.98 -0.70 -5.97
N LEU A 296 18.80 -1.34 -6.03
CA LEU A 296 18.58 -2.46 -6.95
C LEU A 296 18.68 -2.02 -8.41
N PHE A 297 18.07 -0.89 -8.77
CA PHE A 297 18.22 -0.34 -10.12
C PHE A 297 19.66 0.08 -10.41
N GLN A 298 20.39 0.65 -9.45
CA GLN A 298 21.81 0.96 -9.65
C GLN A 298 22.62 -0.28 -10.06
N VAL A 299 22.37 -1.43 -9.43
CA VAL A 299 23.00 -2.71 -9.81
C VAL A 299 22.54 -3.17 -11.19
N LEU A 300 21.24 -3.11 -11.49
CA LEU A 300 20.69 -3.54 -12.77
C LEU A 300 21.18 -2.69 -13.97
N PHE A 301 21.34 -1.38 -13.79
CA PHE A 301 21.89 -0.47 -14.80
C PHE A 301 23.42 -0.46 -14.86
N SER A 302 24.11 -1.00 -13.84
CA SER A 302 25.57 -0.94 -13.78
C SER A 302 26.24 -1.77 -14.87
N VAL A 303 27.09 -1.17 -15.68
CA VAL A 303 27.89 -1.84 -16.73
C VAL A 303 29.22 -2.42 -16.22
N THR A 304 29.51 -2.34 -14.92
CA THR A 304 30.76 -2.87 -14.36
C THR A 304 30.74 -4.38 -14.22
N SER A 305 31.78 -5.08 -14.70
CA SER A 305 31.90 -6.54 -14.64
C SER A 305 31.72 -7.09 -13.22
N VAL A 306 32.23 -6.37 -12.23
CA VAL A 306 32.17 -6.71 -10.80
C VAL A 306 30.73 -6.78 -10.26
N LEU A 307 29.82 -5.93 -10.73
CA LEU A 307 28.42 -5.92 -10.26
C LEU A 307 27.49 -6.81 -11.10
N MET A 308 27.97 -7.38 -12.21
CA MET A 308 27.19 -8.25 -13.09
C MET A 308 26.66 -9.48 -12.35
N THR A 309 27.45 -10.04 -11.43
CA THR A 309 27.08 -11.22 -10.61
C THR A 309 25.90 -10.94 -9.67
N LEU A 310 25.63 -9.67 -9.36
CA LEU A 310 24.54 -9.26 -8.48
C LEU A 310 23.24 -8.95 -9.23
N ARG A 311 23.27 -8.82 -10.57
CA ARG A 311 22.10 -8.41 -11.37
C ARG A 311 20.95 -9.40 -11.28
N GLU A 312 21.23 -10.69 -11.41
CA GLU A 312 20.19 -11.72 -11.34
C GLU A 312 19.58 -11.82 -9.92
N PRO A 313 20.34 -11.92 -8.83
CA PRO A 313 19.79 -11.83 -7.48
C PRO A 313 19.03 -10.52 -7.19
N ALA A 314 19.47 -9.39 -7.76
CA ALA A 314 18.78 -8.11 -7.62
C ALA A 314 17.44 -8.10 -8.37
N ALA A 315 17.38 -8.64 -9.58
CA ALA A 315 16.14 -8.77 -10.34
C ALA A 315 15.15 -9.72 -9.64
N ALA A 316 15.65 -10.82 -9.07
CA ALA A 316 14.84 -11.75 -8.28
C ALA A 316 14.23 -11.06 -7.05
N LEU A 317 15.02 -10.26 -6.32
CA LEU A 317 14.50 -9.47 -5.19
C LEU A 317 13.46 -8.45 -5.64
N LEU A 318 13.71 -7.72 -6.73
CA LEU A 318 12.76 -6.76 -7.28
C LEU A 318 11.41 -7.42 -7.65
N SER A 319 11.47 -8.64 -8.20
CA SER A 319 10.28 -9.47 -8.47
C SER A 319 9.51 -9.85 -7.20
N THR A 320 10.22 -10.18 -6.11
CA THR A 320 9.58 -10.42 -4.80
C THR A 320 8.91 -9.15 -4.26
N LEU A 321 9.61 -8.00 -4.28
CA LEU A 321 9.08 -6.72 -3.79
C LEU A 321 7.86 -6.24 -4.61
N ALA A 322 7.81 -6.55 -5.90
CA ALA A 322 6.72 -6.20 -6.79
C ALA A 322 5.37 -6.81 -6.42
N LYS A 323 5.36 -7.85 -5.57
CA LYS A 323 4.14 -8.45 -5.01
C LYS A 323 3.46 -7.55 -3.98
N SER A 324 4.19 -6.64 -3.33
CA SER A 324 3.61 -5.66 -2.41
C SER A 324 3.03 -4.46 -3.18
N GLU A 325 1.84 -4.02 -2.81
CA GLU A 325 1.18 -2.87 -3.42
C GLU A 325 1.95 -1.55 -3.15
N LEU A 326 2.74 -1.50 -2.08
CA LEU A 326 3.56 -0.32 -1.74
C LEU A 326 4.57 0.04 -2.83
N ILE A 327 4.96 -0.90 -3.70
CA ILE A 327 5.84 -0.62 -4.83
C ILE A 327 5.27 0.45 -5.77
N LEU A 328 3.94 0.59 -5.83
CA LEU A 328 3.26 1.58 -6.67
C LEU A 328 3.51 3.02 -6.20
N HIS A 329 3.97 3.22 -4.95
CA HIS A 329 4.37 4.54 -4.46
C HIS A 329 5.69 5.02 -5.07
N HIS A 330 6.54 4.11 -5.55
CA HIS A 330 7.79 4.46 -6.21
C HIS A 330 7.52 4.84 -7.67
N ARG A 331 7.81 6.11 -8.00
CA ARG A 331 7.62 6.63 -9.35
C ARG A 331 8.56 5.93 -10.32
N ASN A 332 8.05 5.61 -11.50
CA ASN A 332 8.81 5.11 -12.65
C ASN A 332 9.37 3.67 -12.54
N VAL A 333 9.12 2.91 -11.47
CA VAL A 333 9.65 1.54 -11.32
C VAL A 333 9.29 0.67 -12.53
N ALA A 334 8.03 0.69 -12.96
CA ALA A 334 7.59 -0.09 -14.12
C ALA A 334 8.27 0.37 -15.43
N GLN A 335 8.48 1.67 -15.63
CA GLN A 335 9.16 2.22 -16.80
C GLN A 335 10.64 1.85 -16.82
N GLN A 336 11.31 1.89 -15.66
CA GLN A 336 12.70 1.48 -15.51
C GLN A 336 12.87 -0.01 -15.81
N ILE A 337 12.00 -0.87 -15.28
CA ILE A 337 12.01 -2.30 -15.60
C ILE A 337 11.82 -2.51 -17.11
N LEU A 338 10.83 -1.85 -17.71
CA LEU A 338 10.55 -1.96 -19.14
C LEU A 338 11.76 -1.55 -20.01
N SER A 339 12.47 -0.49 -19.64
CA SER A 339 13.67 -0.04 -20.36
C SER A 339 14.84 -1.02 -20.32
N LEU A 340 14.89 -1.89 -19.30
CA LEU A 340 15.95 -2.87 -19.09
C LEU A 340 15.71 -4.21 -19.80
N LEU A 341 14.46 -4.53 -20.15
CA LEU A 341 14.09 -5.85 -20.67
C LEU A 341 14.95 -6.26 -21.88
N ASN A 342 15.09 -5.39 -22.89
CA ASN A 342 15.82 -5.72 -24.11
C ASN A 342 17.36 -5.65 -23.97
N LEU A 343 17.88 -5.27 -22.80
CA LEU A 343 19.32 -5.06 -22.56
C LEU A 343 19.97 -6.16 -21.71
N LEU A 344 19.18 -7.11 -21.20
CA LEU A 344 19.63 -8.10 -20.22
C LEU A 344 19.42 -9.53 -20.72
N ASN A 345 20.10 -10.49 -20.09
CA ASN A 345 20.03 -11.89 -20.48
C ASN A 345 18.65 -12.52 -20.13
N PRO A 346 18.31 -13.69 -20.71
CA PRO A 346 17.00 -14.33 -20.51
C PRO A 346 16.61 -14.59 -19.05
N ALA A 347 17.56 -14.99 -18.19
CA ALA A 347 17.28 -15.25 -16.77
C ALA A 347 16.84 -13.97 -16.03
N ILE A 348 17.54 -12.86 -16.28
CA ILE A 348 17.17 -11.57 -15.68
C ILE A 348 15.87 -11.03 -16.28
N GLN A 349 15.69 -11.16 -17.60
CA GLN A 349 14.46 -10.78 -18.29
C GLN A 349 13.23 -11.43 -17.67
N LEU A 350 13.30 -12.73 -17.37
CA LEU A 350 12.19 -13.46 -16.77
C LEU A 350 11.80 -12.87 -15.40
N HIS A 351 12.77 -12.62 -14.51
CA HIS A 351 12.49 -11.98 -13.22
C HIS A 351 11.85 -10.59 -13.36
N LEU A 352 12.35 -9.78 -14.29
CA LEU A 352 11.83 -8.44 -14.57
C LEU A 352 10.42 -8.47 -15.17
N LEU A 353 10.11 -9.42 -16.06
CA LEU A 353 8.77 -9.64 -16.59
C LEU A 353 7.79 -10.09 -15.50
N HIS A 354 8.21 -10.94 -14.56
CA HIS A 354 7.41 -11.28 -13.39
C HIS A 354 7.16 -10.08 -12.46
N ALA A 355 8.18 -9.24 -12.26
CA ALA A 355 8.04 -8.00 -11.49
C ALA A 355 7.00 -7.07 -12.14
N LEU A 356 7.10 -6.85 -13.46
CA LEU A 356 6.13 -6.05 -14.22
C LEU A 356 4.72 -6.63 -14.13
N ASN A 357 4.55 -7.93 -14.31
CA ASN A 357 3.26 -8.60 -14.19
C ASN A 357 2.65 -8.38 -12.79
N SER A 358 3.45 -8.54 -11.74
CA SER A 358 2.99 -8.29 -10.36
C SER A 358 2.52 -6.84 -10.21
N ILE A 359 3.33 -5.87 -10.66
CA ILE A 359 2.98 -4.44 -10.63
C ILE A 359 1.67 -4.14 -11.37
N VAL A 360 1.50 -4.64 -12.60
CA VAL A 360 0.31 -4.32 -13.40
C VAL A 360 -0.93 -5.10 -12.97
N SER A 361 -0.77 -6.21 -12.24
CA SER A 361 -1.86 -7.05 -11.76
C SER A 361 -2.60 -6.45 -10.57
N HIS A 362 -1.97 -5.55 -9.81
CA HIS A 362 -2.61 -4.84 -8.70
C HIS A 362 -3.85 -4.06 -9.13
N SER A 363 -4.92 -4.13 -8.34
CA SER A 363 -6.21 -3.50 -8.65
C SER A 363 -6.08 -1.97 -8.79
N THR A 364 -5.23 -1.34 -7.99
CA THR A 364 -4.97 0.10 -7.96
C THR A 364 -3.96 0.59 -9.01
N ALA A 365 -3.29 -0.31 -9.75
CA ALA A 365 -2.26 0.03 -10.73
C ALA A 365 -2.78 0.65 -12.04
N LYS A 366 -4.02 1.15 -12.08
CA LYS A 366 -4.66 1.78 -13.25
C LYS A 366 -3.80 2.86 -13.89
N ARG A 367 -3.16 3.71 -13.06
CA ARG A 367 -2.26 4.78 -13.52
C ARG A 367 -0.96 4.23 -14.14
N VAL A 368 -0.38 3.19 -13.53
CA VAL A 368 0.83 2.55 -14.04
C VAL A 368 0.55 1.88 -15.38
N ARG A 369 -0.55 1.13 -15.49
CA ARG A 369 -0.99 0.51 -16.75
C ARG A 369 -1.22 1.56 -17.85
N ALA A 370 -1.87 2.68 -17.54
CA ALA A 370 -2.03 3.79 -18.50
C ALA A 370 -0.69 4.33 -18.99
N LYS A 371 0.25 4.60 -18.07
CA LYS A 371 1.55 5.16 -18.44
C LYS A 371 2.41 4.18 -19.25
N LEU A 372 2.35 2.87 -18.97
CA LEU A 372 3.04 1.87 -19.79
C LEU A 372 2.48 1.85 -21.22
N ARG A 373 1.15 1.95 -21.39
CA ARG A 373 0.53 1.99 -22.72
C ARG A 373 0.96 3.20 -23.56
N GLU A 374 1.07 4.38 -22.95
CA GLU A 374 1.53 5.60 -23.62
C GLU A 374 2.97 5.49 -24.16
N ASN A 375 3.83 4.74 -23.46
CA ASN A 375 5.27 4.67 -23.76
C ASN A 375 5.63 3.63 -24.84
N GLY A 376 4.70 3.24 -25.71
CA GLY A 376 4.98 2.29 -26.80
C GLY A 376 5.36 0.89 -26.32
N VAL A 377 4.86 0.44 -25.16
CA VAL A 377 5.18 -0.87 -24.55
C VAL A 377 5.06 -2.05 -25.52
N MET A 378 4.10 -1.99 -26.47
CA MET A 378 3.93 -3.05 -27.45
C MET A 378 5.14 -3.22 -28.38
N GLN A 379 5.81 -2.13 -28.77
CA GLN A 379 7.02 -2.20 -29.60
C GLN A 379 8.17 -2.87 -28.82
N LEU A 380 8.28 -2.58 -27.53
CA LEU A 380 9.32 -3.16 -26.67
C LEU A 380 9.04 -4.63 -26.34
N LEU A 381 7.78 -5.04 -26.29
CA LEU A 381 7.37 -6.41 -25.99
C LEU A 381 7.26 -7.32 -27.23
N GLN A 382 7.22 -6.75 -28.43
CA GLN A 382 7.09 -7.50 -29.68
C GLN A 382 8.15 -8.61 -29.86
N PRO A 383 9.45 -8.40 -29.57
CA PRO A 383 10.46 -9.46 -29.70
C PRO A 383 10.13 -10.70 -28.84
N PHE A 384 9.54 -10.50 -27.67
CA PHE A 384 9.19 -11.57 -26.74
C PHE A 384 7.98 -12.41 -27.19
N LEU A 385 7.16 -11.91 -28.12
CA LEU A 385 6.06 -12.67 -28.72
C LEU A 385 6.57 -13.76 -29.67
N THR A 386 7.77 -13.58 -30.22
CA THR A 386 8.42 -14.53 -31.14
C THR A 386 9.59 -15.28 -30.50
N GLU A 387 9.80 -15.09 -29.20
CA GLU A 387 10.88 -15.73 -28.45
C GLU A 387 10.73 -17.25 -28.47
N SER A 388 11.86 -17.97 -28.51
CA SER A 388 11.93 -19.43 -28.50
C SER A 388 11.56 -20.03 -27.15
N ASN A 389 11.94 -19.37 -26.06
CA ASN A 389 11.63 -19.75 -24.68
C ASN A 389 10.13 -19.54 -24.37
N SER A 390 9.41 -20.63 -24.16
CA SER A 390 7.97 -20.64 -23.89
C SER A 390 7.59 -19.96 -22.58
N GLU A 391 8.46 -19.98 -21.57
CA GLU A 391 8.20 -19.32 -20.28
C GLU A 391 8.24 -17.80 -20.44
N ILE A 392 9.30 -17.27 -21.05
CA ILE A 392 9.44 -15.83 -21.33
C ILE A 392 8.28 -15.34 -22.20
N ARG A 393 7.93 -16.11 -23.24
CA ARG A 393 6.81 -15.79 -24.13
C ARG A 393 5.47 -15.80 -23.38
N ALA A 394 5.21 -16.79 -22.53
CA ALA A 394 4.01 -16.86 -21.70
C ALA A 394 3.89 -15.68 -20.72
N VAL A 395 4.97 -15.34 -20.01
CA VAL A 395 4.99 -14.21 -19.06
C VAL A 395 4.80 -12.88 -19.79
N SER A 396 5.37 -12.74 -20.99
CA SER A 396 5.19 -11.55 -21.84
C SER A 396 3.75 -11.42 -22.36
N LEU A 397 3.13 -12.52 -22.78
CA LEU A 397 1.72 -12.54 -23.16
C LEU A 397 0.82 -12.15 -21.97
N ASN A 398 1.12 -12.63 -20.76
CA ASN A 398 0.40 -12.25 -19.55
C ASN A 398 0.50 -10.75 -19.24
N LEU A 399 1.66 -10.15 -19.48
CA LEU A 399 1.86 -8.71 -19.31
C LEU A 399 0.98 -7.93 -20.28
N ILE A 400 0.95 -8.31 -21.55
CA ILE A 400 0.11 -7.69 -22.58
C ILE A 400 -1.38 -7.89 -22.25
N PHE A 401 -1.77 -9.07 -21.79
CA PHE A 401 -3.13 -9.35 -21.34
C PHE A 401 -3.56 -8.45 -20.18
N ASN A 402 -2.72 -8.26 -19.16
CA ASN A 402 -3.04 -7.37 -18.04
C ASN A 402 -3.10 -5.90 -18.46
N LEU A 403 -2.28 -5.49 -19.42
CA LEU A 403 -2.32 -4.14 -20.00
C LEU A 403 -3.57 -3.89 -20.86
N SER A 404 -4.14 -4.94 -21.46
CA SER A 404 -5.33 -4.85 -22.33
C SER A 404 -6.67 -4.76 -21.59
N LYS A 405 -6.74 -5.20 -20.32
CA LYS A 405 -7.98 -5.17 -19.51
C LYS A 405 -8.64 -3.79 -19.38
N ASP A 406 -7.84 -2.73 -19.36
CA ASP A 406 -8.31 -1.35 -19.12
C ASP A 406 -8.40 -0.48 -20.38
N SER A 407 -8.11 -1.03 -21.57
CA SER A 407 -7.89 -0.22 -22.79
C SER A 407 -9.10 -0.21 -23.72
N THR A 408 -9.52 0.98 -24.15
CA THR A 408 -10.58 1.15 -25.16
C THR A 408 -10.07 1.50 -26.56
N GLN A 409 -8.86 2.07 -26.75
CA GLN A 409 -8.35 2.40 -28.10
C GLN A 409 -6.81 2.35 -28.29
N GLU A 410 -5.97 2.80 -27.33
CA GLU A 410 -4.53 2.99 -27.61
C GLU A 410 -3.77 1.68 -27.83
N LEU A 411 -3.99 0.68 -26.97
CA LEU A 411 -3.34 -0.63 -27.11
C LEU A 411 -3.80 -1.34 -28.39
N THR A 412 -5.06 -1.15 -28.79
CA THR A 412 -5.63 -1.73 -30.02
C THR A 412 -4.94 -1.18 -31.27
N GLN A 413 -4.66 0.12 -31.30
CA GLN A 413 -3.89 0.73 -32.40
C GLN A 413 -2.46 0.21 -32.47
N GLN A 414 -1.80 0.06 -31.31
CA GLN A 414 -0.42 -0.42 -31.24
C GLN A 414 -0.26 -1.91 -31.53
N LEU A 415 -1.28 -2.73 -31.23
CA LEU A 415 -1.23 -4.16 -31.55
C LEU A 415 -1.13 -4.34 -33.07
N GLY A 416 -1.93 -3.62 -33.85
CA GLY A 416 -1.88 -3.67 -35.31
C GLY A 416 -2.13 -5.06 -35.89
N GLU A 417 -2.17 -5.18 -37.22
CA GLU A 417 -2.48 -6.44 -37.90
C GLU A 417 -1.37 -7.50 -37.73
N SER A 418 -0.12 -7.06 -37.70
CA SER A 418 1.05 -7.93 -37.55
C SER A 418 1.06 -8.68 -36.21
N ASN A 419 0.86 -8.00 -35.07
CA ASN A 419 0.88 -8.69 -33.78
C ASN A 419 -0.36 -9.55 -33.57
N VAL A 420 -1.52 -9.17 -34.12
CA VAL A 420 -2.71 -10.04 -34.09
C VAL A 420 -2.42 -11.35 -34.85
N ASN A 421 -1.75 -11.30 -36.01
CA ASN A 421 -1.30 -12.51 -36.71
C ASN A 421 -0.35 -13.38 -35.88
N ILE A 422 0.58 -12.76 -35.14
CA ILE A 422 1.47 -13.49 -34.23
C ILE A 422 0.67 -14.19 -33.13
N LEU A 423 -0.28 -13.48 -32.50
CA LEU A 423 -1.16 -14.07 -31.47
C LEU A 423 -1.98 -15.23 -32.02
N ILE A 424 -2.56 -15.08 -33.21
CA ILE A 424 -3.31 -16.14 -33.88
C ILE A 424 -2.40 -17.35 -34.13
N ARG A 425 -1.20 -17.14 -34.67
CA ARG A 425 -0.21 -18.22 -34.87
C ARG A 425 0.10 -18.95 -33.56
N ILE A 426 0.31 -18.22 -32.46
CA ILE A 426 0.55 -18.82 -31.13
C ILE A 426 -0.63 -19.70 -30.71
N ILE A 427 -1.88 -19.26 -30.93
CA ILE A 427 -3.08 -20.05 -30.60
C ILE A 427 -3.11 -21.35 -31.41
N PHE A 428 -2.72 -21.32 -32.69
CA PHE A 428 -2.68 -22.48 -33.57
C PHE A 428 -1.52 -23.44 -33.26
N SER A 429 -0.31 -22.92 -33.00
CA SER A 429 0.92 -23.72 -32.99
C SER A 429 1.43 -24.08 -31.59
N SER A 430 1.03 -23.37 -30.54
CA SER A 430 1.55 -23.61 -29.19
C SER A 430 0.99 -24.89 -28.58
N THR A 431 1.84 -25.64 -27.86
CA THR A 431 1.43 -26.75 -27.00
C THR A 431 1.04 -26.29 -25.58
N SER A 432 1.35 -25.05 -25.21
CA SER A 432 1.09 -24.49 -23.88
C SER A 432 -0.30 -23.87 -23.79
N GLU A 433 -1.15 -24.43 -22.94
CA GLU A 433 -2.49 -23.90 -22.67
C GLU A 433 -2.44 -22.49 -22.06
N SER A 434 -1.36 -22.16 -21.32
CA SER A 434 -1.16 -20.82 -20.76
C SER A 434 -0.92 -19.78 -21.85
N GLU A 435 -0.10 -20.09 -22.85
CA GLU A 435 0.14 -19.20 -23.99
C GLU A 435 -1.13 -18.99 -24.83
N LYS A 436 -1.87 -20.07 -25.09
CA LYS A 436 -3.17 -20.00 -25.78
C LYS A 436 -4.15 -19.13 -25.00
N ALA A 437 -4.28 -19.35 -23.70
CA ALA A 437 -5.20 -18.61 -22.84
C ALA A 437 -4.85 -17.12 -22.81
N ALA A 438 -3.56 -16.77 -22.67
CA ALA A 438 -3.10 -15.40 -22.69
C ALA A 438 -3.38 -14.73 -24.05
N ALA A 439 -3.04 -15.39 -25.16
CA ALA A 439 -3.23 -14.88 -26.50
C ALA A 439 -4.72 -14.64 -26.82
N ILE A 440 -5.59 -15.60 -26.49
CA ILE A 440 -7.05 -15.45 -26.63
C ILE A 440 -7.56 -14.33 -25.73
N GLY A 441 -7.04 -14.21 -24.51
CA GLY A 441 -7.38 -13.14 -23.58
C GLY A 441 -7.03 -11.75 -24.11
N ILE A 442 -5.91 -11.60 -24.81
CA ILE A 442 -5.54 -10.33 -25.46
C ILE A 442 -6.54 -9.99 -26.55
N LEU A 443 -6.92 -10.97 -27.38
CA LEU A 443 -7.89 -10.78 -28.47
C LEU A 443 -9.30 -10.50 -27.95
N SER A 444 -9.70 -11.11 -26.82
CA SER A 444 -11.01 -10.88 -26.21
C SER A 444 -11.16 -9.49 -25.60
N ASN A 445 -10.06 -8.90 -25.12
CA ASN A 445 -10.04 -7.54 -24.59
C ASN A 445 -10.04 -6.43 -25.66
N LEU A 446 -9.94 -6.78 -26.96
CA LEU A 446 -10.12 -5.80 -28.03
C LEU A 446 -11.54 -5.21 -27.98
N PRO A 447 -11.76 -3.94 -28.36
CA PRO A 447 -13.08 -3.31 -28.34
C PRO A 447 -14.10 -4.06 -29.21
N VAL A 448 -15.21 -4.54 -28.61
CA VAL A 448 -16.23 -5.34 -29.31
C VAL A 448 -16.85 -4.60 -30.51
N LYS A 449 -16.89 -3.26 -30.45
CA LYS A 449 -17.43 -2.40 -31.54
C LYS A 449 -16.45 -2.16 -32.69
N ASP A 450 -15.19 -2.59 -32.57
CA ASP A 450 -14.21 -2.48 -33.65
C ASP A 450 -14.51 -3.50 -34.76
N LYS A 451 -15.17 -3.02 -35.81
CA LYS A 451 -15.55 -3.84 -36.98
C LYS A 451 -14.33 -4.35 -37.75
N LYS A 452 -13.27 -3.54 -37.86
CA LYS A 452 -12.07 -3.93 -38.62
C LYS A 452 -11.36 -5.10 -37.95
N ALA A 453 -11.21 -5.04 -36.63
CA ALA A 453 -10.68 -6.16 -35.85
C ALA A 453 -11.55 -7.42 -36.03
N THR A 454 -12.87 -7.29 -35.94
CA THR A 454 -13.78 -8.44 -36.12
C THR A 454 -13.68 -9.07 -37.52
N GLU A 455 -13.67 -8.25 -38.57
CA GLU A 455 -13.50 -8.73 -39.96
C GLU A 455 -12.18 -9.46 -40.15
N PHE A 456 -11.10 -8.93 -39.56
CA PHE A 456 -9.78 -9.54 -39.61
C PHE A 456 -9.73 -10.90 -38.92
N LEU A 457 -10.23 -10.99 -37.67
CA LEU A 457 -10.30 -12.25 -36.93
C LEU A 457 -11.16 -13.30 -37.66
N ASN A 458 -12.21 -12.86 -38.35
CA ASN A 458 -13.05 -13.73 -39.15
C ASN A 458 -12.32 -14.26 -40.40
N LYS A 459 -11.59 -13.39 -41.12
CA LYS A 459 -10.75 -13.80 -42.28
C LYS A 459 -9.66 -14.80 -41.87
N ALA A 460 -9.13 -14.68 -40.66
CA ALA A 460 -8.11 -15.57 -40.12
C ALA A 460 -8.65 -16.93 -39.64
N ASN A 461 -9.94 -17.24 -39.85
CA ASN A 461 -10.59 -18.49 -39.42
C ASN A 461 -10.42 -18.80 -37.91
N LEU A 462 -10.37 -17.76 -37.07
CA LEU A 462 -10.18 -17.93 -35.62
C LEU A 462 -11.40 -18.60 -34.94
N LEU A 463 -12.61 -18.31 -35.40
CA LEU A 463 -13.85 -18.76 -34.76
C LEU A 463 -14.00 -20.30 -34.75
N PRO A 464 -13.85 -21.03 -35.87
CA PRO A 464 -13.87 -22.49 -35.87
C PRO A 464 -12.81 -23.11 -34.95
N LEU A 465 -11.60 -22.54 -34.91
CA LEU A 465 -10.52 -23.01 -34.04
C LEU A 465 -10.90 -22.89 -32.57
N VAL A 466 -11.38 -21.72 -32.16
CA VAL A 466 -11.76 -21.45 -30.76
C VAL A 466 -12.92 -22.33 -30.32
N ILE A 467 -13.89 -22.60 -31.21
CA ILE A 467 -14.98 -23.56 -30.96
C ILE A 467 -14.43 -24.98 -30.77
N SER A 468 -13.47 -25.40 -31.60
CA SER A 468 -12.81 -26.71 -31.47
C SER A 468 -12.04 -26.85 -30.15
N LEU A 469 -11.23 -25.83 -29.78
CA LEU A 469 -10.50 -25.77 -28.52
C LEU A 469 -11.41 -25.83 -27.29
N LEU A 470 -12.58 -25.19 -27.37
CA LEU A 470 -13.58 -25.27 -26.33
C LEU A 470 -14.17 -26.69 -26.23
N GLY A 471 -14.47 -27.32 -27.36
CA GLY A 471 -14.99 -28.69 -27.41
C GLY A 471 -14.06 -29.71 -26.74
N THR A 472 -12.75 -29.62 -26.99
CA THR A 472 -11.75 -30.49 -26.36
C THR A 472 -11.57 -30.19 -24.87
N SER A 473 -11.67 -28.92 -24.47
CA SER A 473 -11.36 -28.49 -23.09
C SER A 473 -12.46 -28.78 -22.07
N ILE A 474 -13.74 -28.87 -22.45
CA ILE A 474 -14.84 -29.04 -21.47
C ILE A 474 -15.11 -30.54 -21.14
N SER A 475 -14.43 -31.50 -21.76
CA SER A 475 -14.77 -32.93 -21.59
C SER A 475 -14.12 -33.64 -20.39
N SER A 476 -13.41 -32.92 -19.51
CA SER A 476 -12.71 -33.50 -18.35
C SER A 476 -13.35 -33.07 -17.02
N SER A 477 -13.72 -34.02 -16.15
CA SER A 477 -14.39 -33.81 -14.85
C SER A 477 -13.58 -33.05 -13.79
N SER A 478 -12.27 -32.87 -14.00
CA SER A 478 -11.44 -31.94 -13.21
C SER A 478 -10.63 -31.04 -14.15
N THR A 479 -11.04 -29.77 -14.28
CA THR A 479 -10.36 -28.79 -15.14
C THR A 479 -9.24 -28.09 -14.36
N PRO A 480 -7.96 -28.20 -14.78
CA PRO A 480 -6.86 -27.45 -14.17
C PRO A 480 -7.11 -25.93 -14.22
N PRO A 481 -6.54 -25.13 -13.30
CA PRO A 481 -6.73 -23.67 -13.28
C PRO A 481 -6.45 -22.98 -14.62
N THR A 482 -5.38 -23.38 -15.31
CA THR A 482 -5.01 -22.86 -16.64
C THR A 482 -6.09 -23.13 -17.69
N ARG A 483 -6.76 -24.29 -17.61
CA ARG A 483 -7.85 -24.65 -18.53
C ARG A 483 -9.11 -23.86 -18.22
N LYS A 484 -9.43 -23.59 -16.95
CA LYS A 484 -10.52 -22.68 -16.57
C LYS A 484 -10.27 -21.28 -17.14
N TRP A 485 -9.06 -20.77 -16.98
CA TRP A 485 -8.66 -19.46 -17.51
C TRP A 485 -8.75 -19.39 -19.04
N LEU A 486 -8.37 -20.47 -19.75
CA LEU A 486 -8.57 -20.58 -21.19
C LEU A 486 -10.06 -20.45 -21.57
N LEU A 487 -10.95 -21.19 -20.90
CA LEU A 487 -12.40 -21.16 -21.17
C LEU A 487 -13.02 -19.78 -20.89
N GLU A 488 -12.57 -19.11 -19.84
CA GLU A 488 -12.96 -17.72 -19.56
C GLU A 488 -12.59 -16.81 -20.72
N ASN A 489 -11.35 -16.87 -21.20
CA ASN A 489 -10.91 -16.00 -22.29
C ASN A 489 -11.59 -16.34 -23.62
N ILE A 490 -11.82 -17.62 -23.91
CA ILE A 490 -12.59 -18.06 -25.06
C ILE A 490 -14.02 -17.48 -25.00
N SER A 491 -14.72 -17.65 -23.88
CA SER A 491 -16.08 -17.14 -23.72
C SER A 491 -16.15 -15.62 -23.87
N GLY A 492 -15.12 -14.90 -23.42
CA GLY A 492 -15.00 -13.45 -23.62
C GLY A 492 -14.85 -13.07 -25.09
N LEU A 493 -14.05 -13.84 -25.84
CA LEU A 493 -13.86 -13.64 -27.28
C LEU A 493 -15.16 -13.91 -28.07
N LEU A 494 -15.97 -14.89 -27.67
CA LEU A 494 -17.24 -15.23 -28.33
C LEU A 494 -18.28 -14.10 -28.29
N ILE A 495 -18.22 -13.21 -27.30
CA ILE A 495 -19.10 -12.02 -27.22
C ILE A 495 -18.97 -11.17 -28.48
N ARG A 496 -17.77 -11.07 -29.07
CA ARG A 496 -17.54 -10.33 -30.33
C ARG A 496 -18.32 -10.91 -31.51
N PHE A 497 -18.46 -12.23 -31.56
CA PHE A 497 -19.10 -12.94 -32.67
C PHE A 497 -20.62 -13.06 -32.53
N THR A 498 -21.18 -12.57 -31.42
CA THR A 498 -22.60 -12.68 -31.10
C THR A 498 -23.32 -11.33 -31.05
N VAL A 499 -22.66 -10.23 -31.43
CA VAL A 499 -23.19 -8.87 -31.33
C VAL A 499 -24.52 -8.67 -32.09
N PRO A 500 -25.53 -7.97 -31.51
CA PRO A 500 -26.86 -7.88 -32.10
C PRO A 500 -26.94 -7.10 -33.43
N TRP A 501 -26.02 -6.18 -33.68
CA TRP A 501 -26.06 -5.35 -34.89
C TRP A 501 -25.48 -6.03 -36.15
N ASP A 502 -24.86 -7.21 -36.02
CA ASP A 502 -24.30 -7.97 -37.15
C ASP A 502 -24.93 -9.37 -37.25
N LYS A 503 -26.13 -9.41 -37.85
CA LYS A 503 -26.91 -10.65 -38.03
C LYS A 503 -26.18 -11.69 -38.88
N LYS A 504 -25.32 -11.26 -39.82
CA LYS A 504 -24.55 -12.16 -40.67
C LYS A 504 -23.48 -12.88 -39.84
N LEU A 505 -22.76 -12.14 -39.01
CA LEU A 505 -21.78 -12.69 -38.08
C LEU A 505 -22.42 -13.66 -37.08
N GLN A 506 -23.57 -13.30 -36.50
CA GLN A 506 -24.34 -14.19 -35.61
C GLN A 506 -24.70 -15.50 -36.34
N SER A 507 -25.20 -15.41 -37.58
CA SER A 507 -25.53 -16.60 -38.38
C SER A 507 -24.31 -17.47 -38.64
N THR A 508 -23.15 -16.89 -38.94
CA THR A 508 -21.89 -17.63 -39.11
C THR A 508 -21.49 -18.32 -37.81
N ALA A 509 -21.50 -17.63 -36.67
CA ALA A 509 -21.14 -18.21 -35.38
C ALA A 509 -22.07 -19.36 -34.97
N VAL A 510 -23.37 -19.20 -35.19
CA VAL A 510 -24.36 -20.25 -34.92
C VAL A 510 -24.20 -21.43 -35.86
N SER A 511 -23.91 -21.21 -37.15
CA SER A 511 -23.63 -22.31 -38.08
C SER A 511 -22.40 -23.15 -37.69
N GLN A 512 -21.44 -22.55 -36.99
CA GLN A 512 -20.24 -23.21 -36.48
C GLN A 512 -20.47 -23.91 -35.12
N GLY A 513 -21.68 -23.82 -34.55
CA GLY A 513 -22.04 -24.55 -33.32
C GLY A 513 -21.88 -23.79 -32.01
N VAL A 514 -21.71 -22.46 -32.05
CA VAL A 514 -21.44 -21.65 -30.85
C VAL A 514 -22.46 -21.83 -29.71
N ILE A 515 -23.75 -22.01 -30.04
CA ILE A 515 -24.82 -22.17 -29.02
C ILE A 515 -24.61 -23.44 -28.18
N GLY A 516 -24.17 -24.55 -28.80
CA GLY A 516 -23.88 -25.78 -28.07
C GLY A 516 -22.72 -25.61 -27.09
N CYS A 517 -21.69 -24.87 -27.49
CA CYS A 517 -20.56 -24.50 -26.66
C CYS A 517 -20.97 -23.61 -25.48
N LEU A 518 -21.77 -22.58 -25.73
CA LEU A 518 -22.28 -21.66 -24.71
C LEU A 518 -23.16 -22.40 -23.68
N ARG A 519 -23.99 -23.34 -24.13
CA ARG A 519 -24.76 -24.21 -23.24
C ARG A 519 -23.86 -25.00 -22.29
N LYS A 520 -22.80 -25.61 -22.83
CA LYS A 520 -21.85 -26.40 -22.03
C LYS A 520 -21.10 -25.54 -21.01
N LEU A 521 -20.73 -24.31 -21.38
CA LEU A 521 -20.11 -23.34 -20.47
C LEU A 521 -21.03 -22.92 -19.32
N LEU A 522 -22.35 -22.81 -19.55
CA LEU A 522 -23.31 -22.52 -18.47
C LEU A 522 -23.36 -23.64 -17.43
N SER A 523 -23.22 -24.89 -17.85
CA SER A 523 -23.23 -26.05 -16.95
C SER A 523 -21.86 -26.25 -16.25
N ASP A 524 -20.77 -26.26 -17.02
CA ASP A 524 -19.46 -26.77 -16.55
C ASP A 524 -18.39 -25.67 -16.35
N GLY A 525 -18.68 -24.42 -16.75
CA GLY A 525 -17.73 -23.31 -16.73
C GLY A 525 -17.50 -22.70 -15.33
N SER A 526 -16.46 -21.88 -15.19
CA SER A 526 -16.32 -20.98 -14.04
C SER A 526 -17.38 -19.88 -14.07
N ILE A 527 -17.62 -19.19 -12.95
CA ILE A 527 -18.61 -18.11 -12.89
C ILE A 527 -18.37 -17.00 -13.94
N ILE A 528 -17.11 -16.67 -14.20
CA ILE A 528 -16.73 -15.69 -15.24
C ILE A 528 -17.11 -16.22 -16.63
N ALA A 529 -16.85 -17.49 -16.91
CA ALA A 529 -17.22 -18.11 -18.17
C ALA A 529 -18.75 -18.20 -18.34
N LYS A 530 -19.48 -18.50 -17.27
CA LYS A 530 -20.96 -18.51 -17.24
C LYS A 530 -21.53 -17.11 -17.55
N SER A 531 -21.02 -16.06 -16.90
CA SER A 531 -21.41 -14.66 -17.15
C SER A 531 -21.19 -14.25 -18.62
N ARG A 532 -20.01 -14.55 -19.18
CA ARG A 532 -19.67 -14.25 -20.58
C ARG A 532 -20.51 -15.08 -21.57
N ALA A 533 -20.81 -16.33 -21.24
CA ALA A 533 -21.68 -17.18 -22.04
C ALA A 533 -23.12 -16.63 -22.06
N ALA A 534 -23.66 -16.24 -20.89
CA ALA A 534 -24.97 -15.61 -20.76
C ALA A 534 -25.05 -14.31 -21.56
N THR A 535 -24.01 -13.46 -21.53
CA THR A 535 -23.91 -12.25 -22.37
C THR A 535 -24.06 -12.58 -23.85
N SER A 536 -23.32 -13.58 -24.35
CA SER A 536 -23.38 -13.99 -25.76
C SER A 536 -24.78 -14.51 -26.15
N LEU A 537 -25.42 -15.26 -25.26
CA LEU A 537 -26.79 -15.78 -25.45
C LEU A 537 -27.84 -14.66 -25.44
N ALA A 538 -27.71 -13.68 -24.55
CA ALA A 538 -28.56 -12.49 -24.54
C ALA A 538 -28.47 -11.74 -25.86
N GLN A 539 -27.25 -11.52 -26.38
CA GLN A 539 -27.06 -10.82 -27.65
C GLN A 539 -27.65 -11.56 -28.85
N LEU A 540 -27.52 -12.89 -28.89
CA LEU A 540 -28.18 -13.73 -29.90
C LEU A 540 -29.71 -13.62 -29.81
N SER A 541 -30.25 -13.71 -28.60
CA SER A 541 -31.70 -13.72 -28.37
C SER A 541 -32.37 -12.38 -28.68
N GLN A 542 -31.66 -11.26 -28.61
CA GLN A 542 -32.22 -9.93 -28.96
C GLN A 542 -32.75 -9.84 -30.39
N ASN A 543 -32.21 -10.64 -31.31
CA ASN A 543 -32.68 -10.66 -32.70
C ASN A 543 -33.74 -11.74 -32.97
N SER A 544 -34.02 -12.64 -32.02
CA SER A 544 -34.87 -13.81 -32.24
C SER A 544 -36.27 -13.45 -32.74
N LEU A 545 -36.90 -12.44 -32.12
CA LEU A 545 -38.22 -11.98 -32.55
C LEU A 545 -38.19 -11.40 -33.97
N THR A 546 -37.18 -10.57 -34.30
CA THR A 546 -37.06 -9.95 -35.62
C THR A 546 -36.76 -10.95 -36.74
N LEU A 547 -36.15 -12.09 -36.41
CA LEU A 547 -35.82 -13.16 -37.35
C LEU A 547 -36.92 -14.20 -37.46
N CYS A 548 -37.87 -14.21 -36.51
CA CYS A 548 -39.01 -15.12 -36.53
C CYS A 548 -39.96 -14.74 -37.67
N LYS A 549 -40.33 -15.74 -38.48
CA LYS A 549 -41.35 -15.56 -39.52
C LYS A 549 -42.74 -15.75 -38.90
N ALA A 550 -43.59 -14.73 -39.07
CA ALA A 550 -44.99 -14.79 -38.65
C ALA A 550 -45.75 -15.88 -39.41
N LYS A 551 -46.90 -16.30 -38.86
CA LYS A 551 -47.88 -17.16 -39.55
C LYS A 551 -48.21 -16.56 -40.93
N SER A 552 -47.80 -17.22 -42.01
CA SER A 552 -48.34 -16.90 -43.33
C SER A 552 -49.80 -17.35 -43.40
N PRO A 553 -50.73 -16.57 -44.00
CA PRO A 553 -52.05 -17.07 -44.31
C PRO A 553 -51.94 -18.30 -45.22
N LYS A 554 -52.74 -19.32 -44.92
CA LYS A 554 -52.70 -20.68 -45.47
C LYS A 554 -52.80 -20.71 -47.00
N TRP A 555 -51.68 -20.69 -47.75
CA TRP A 555 -51.71 -20.90 -49.22
C TRP A 555 -50.43 -21.60 -49.75
N LEU A 556 -49.89 -22.60 -49.06
CA LEU A 556 -48.84 -23.49 -49.58
C LEU A 556 -49.05 -24.94 -49.12
N CYS A 557 -49.03 -25.89 -50.06
CA CYS A 557 -49.35 -27.32 -49.88
C CYS A 557 -48.29 -28.16 -49.14
N VAL A 558 -47.48 -27.54 -48.27
CA VAL A 558 -46.55 -28.24 -47.37
C VAL A 558 -46.62 -27.58 -46.00
N SER A 559 -47.24 -28.26 -45.04
CA SER A 559 -47.29 -27.82 -43.64
C SER A 559 -45.89 -27.85 -43.02
N PRO A 560 -45.35 -26.74 -42.49
CA PRO A 560 -44.12 -26.79 -41.70
C PRO A 560 -44.31 -27.68 -40.46
N SER A 561 -43.30 -28.46 -40.09
CA SER A 561 -43.37 -29.39 -38.96
C SER A 561 -43.68 -28.65 -37.64
N SER A 562 -44.56 -29.24 -36.82
CA SER A 562 -44.98 -28.73 -35.51
C SER A 562 -43.79 -28.47 -34.55
N GLU A 563 -42.68 -29.19 -34.74
CA GLU A 563 -41.44 -29.05 -33.97
C GLU A 563 -40.78 -27.66 -34.09
N THR A 564 -41.04 -26.91 -35.16
CA THR A 564 -40.40 -25.60 -35.38
C THR A 564 -41.18 -24.43 -34.76
N TYR A 565 -42.41 -24.65 -34.28
CA TYR A 565 -43.21 -23.59 -33.70
C TYR A 565 -42.71 -23.21 -32.29
N CYS A 566 -42.56 -21.93 -32.01
CA CYS A 566 -42.15 -21.40 -30.70
C CYS A 566 -43.29 -20.64 -30.04
N GLU A 567 -43.70 -21.11 -28.88
CA GLU A 567 -44.78 -20.51 -28.09
C GLU A 567 -44.44 -19.08 -27.69
N VAL A 568 -43.20 -18.80 -27.27
CA VAL A 568 -42.78 -17.45 -26.83
C VAL A 568 -42.81 -16.42 -27.96
N HIS A 569 -42.23 -16.72 -29.12
CA HIS A 569 -42.12 -15.79 -30.25
C HIS A 569 -43.35 -15.81 -31.19
N ASN A 570 -44.35 -16.66 -30.94
CA ASN A 570 -45.56 -16.80 -31.77
C ASN A 570 -45.31 -17.16 -33.25
N GLY A 571 -44.28 -17.93 -33.56
CA GLY A 571 -43.92 -18.22 -34.94
C GLY A 571 -42.89 -19.32 -35.08
N HIS A 572 -42.37 -19.50 -36.30
CA HIS A 572 -41.38 -20.53 -36.57
C HIS A 572 -39.99 -20.08 -36.12
N CYS A 573 -39.41 -20.84 -35.19
CA CYS A 573 -38.08 -20.64 -34.66
C CYS A 573 -37.25 -21.91 -34.76
N THR A 574 -35.97 -21.74 -35.11
CA THR A 574 -34.95 -22.78 -34.96
C THR A 574 -33.72 -22.21 -34.30
N VAL A 575 -32.85 -23.08 -33.79
CA VAL A 575 -31.55 -22.69 -33.25
C VAL A 575 -30.71 -21.98 -34.32
N LYS A 576 -30.69 -22.50 -35.56
CA LYS A 576 -29.86 -21.99 -36.65
C LYS A 576 -30.38 -20.68 -37.26
N SER A 577 -31.70 -20.55 -37.44
CA SER A 577 -32.29 -19.41 -38.17
C SER A 577 -32.72 -18.25 -37.29
N THR A 578 -33.13 -18.52 -36.04
CA THR A 578 -33.70 -17.49 -35.14
C THR A 578 -32.95 -17.37 -33.82
N PHE A 579 -31.93 -18.21 -33.59
CA PHE A 579 -31.14 -18.20 -32.35
C PHE A 579 -31.97 -18.41 -31.07
N CYS A 580 -33.14 -19.03 -31.20
CA CYS A 580 -34.14 -19.09 -30.14
C CYS A 580 -33.64 -19.91 -28.94
N LEU A 581 -33.55 -19.27 -27.77
CA LEU A 581 -33.08 -19.88 -26.53
C LEU A 581 -33.96 -21.07 -26.09
N CYS A 582 -35.28 -20.99 -26.30
CA CYS A 582 -36.20 -22.07 -25.97
C CYS A 582 -35.92 -23.31 -26.82
N LYS A 583 -35.72 -23.13 -28.13
CA LYS A 583 -35.41 -24.25 -29.04
C LYS A 583 -34.00 -24.81 -28.83
N ALA A 584 -33.09 -24.01 -28.29
CA ALA A 584 -31.75 -24.45 -27.92
C ALA A 584 -31.68 -25.15 -26.54
N GLY A 585 -32.78 -25.14 -25.77
CA GLY A 585 -32.80 -25.72 -24.42
C GLY A 585 -31.93 -24.97 -23.42
N ILE A 586 -31.80 -23.64 -23.56
CA ILE A 586 -30.88 -22.81 -22.77
C ILE A 586 -31.52 -22.28 -21.48
N VAL A 587 -32.85 -22.18 -21.42
CA VAL A 587 -33.57 -21.56 -20.29
C VAL A 587 -33.27 -22.25 -18.96
N SER A 588 -33.29 -23.59 -18.93
CA SER A 588 -32.99 -24.36 -17.72
C SER A 588 -31.53 -24.20 -17.26
N PRO A 589 -30.50 -24.34 -18.13
CA PRO A 589 -29.13 -24.02 -17.76
C PRO A 589 -28.93 -22.60 -17.20
N LEU A 590 -29.62 -21.59 -17.74
CA LEU A 590 -29.58 -20.22 -17.21
C LEU A 590 -30.15 -20.14 -15.79
N ILE A 591 -31.30 -20.77 -15.54
CA ILE A 591 -31.92 -20.79 -14.20
C ILE A 591 -31.03 -21.53 -13.19
N GLN A 592 -30.41 -22.65 -13.58
CA GLN A 592 -29.45 -23.38 -12.74
C GLN A 592 -28.26 -22.52 -12.30
N VAL A 593 -27.84 -21.52 -13.11
CA VAL A 593 -26.79 -20.58 -12.68
C VAL A 593 -27.29 -19.68 -11.55
N LEU A 594 -28.51 -19.15 -11.64
CA LEU A 594 -29.12 -18.32 -10.58
C LEU A 594 -29.36 -19.11 -9.28
N GLU A 595 -29.65 -20.40 -9.39
CA GLU A 595 -29.75 -21.31 -8.25
C GLU A 595 -28.41 -21.57 -7.55
N GLY A 596 -27.28 -21.26 -8.20
CA GLY A 596 -25.95 -21.40 -7.61
C GLY A 596 -25.72 -20.52 -6.37
N LYS A 597 -24.53 -20.62 -5.77
CA LYS A 597 -24.08 -19.75 -4.67
C LYS A 597 -23.33 -18.50 -5.15
N GLU A 598 -22.70 -18.59 -6.31
CA GLU A 598 -21.94 -17.51 -6.93
C GLU A 598 -22.90 -16.52 -7.62
N ARG A 599 -22.65 -15.21 -7.50
CA ARG A 599 -23.61 -14.15 -7.89
C ARG A 599 -23.11 -13.24 -9.01
N GLU A 600 -21.84 -13.40 -9.41
CA GLU A 600 -21.16 -12.55 -10.38
C GLU A 600 -21.72 -12.67 -11.80
N ALA A 601 -22.47 -13.73 -12.11
CA ALA A 601 -23.12 -13.94 -13.40
C ALA A 601 -24.62 -13.59 -13.42
N ASP A 602 -25.22 -13.25 -12.28
CA ASP A 602 -26.67 -13.08 -12.17
C ASP A 602 -27.19 -12.01 -13.12
N ILE A 603 -26.47 -10.89 -13.26
CA ILE A 603 -26.88 -9.77 -14.10
C ILE A 603 -26.99 -10.23 -15.56
N GLU A 604 -25.96 -10.87 -16.10
CA GLU A 604 -25.92 -11.31 -17.50
C GLU A 604 -26.92 -12.45 -17.77
N VAL A 605 -27.13 -13.33 -16.79
CA VAL A 605 -28.13 -14.40 -16.87
C VAL A 605 -29.55 -13.82 -16.90
N LEU A 606 -29.85 -12.85 -16.02
CA LEU A 606 -31.14 -12.14 -16.03
C LEU A 606 -31.33 -11.32 -17.30
N GLU A 607 -30.27 -10.78 -17.90
CA GLU A 607 -30.35 -10.15 -19.23
C GLU A 607 -30.72 -11.13 -20.33
N ALA A 608 -30.15 -12.34 -20.31
CA ALA A 608 -30.48 -13.39 -21.26
C ALA A 608 -31.91 -13.91 -21.10
N LEU A 609 -32.39 -14.10 -19.87
CA LEU A 609 -33.79 -14.49 -19.61
C LEU A 609 -34.76 -13.34 -19.92
N GLY A 610 -34.36 -12.10 -19.65
CA GLY A 610 -35.15 -10.91 -19.87
C GLY A 610 -35.53 -10.68 -21.33
N THR A 611 -34.76 -11.21 -22.31
CA THR A 611 -35.11 -11.15 -23.74
C THR A 611 -36.42 -11.88 -24.05
N LEU A 612 -36.79 -12.88 -23.24
CA LEU A 612 -38.04 -13.64 -23.38
C LEU A 612 -39.24 -12.89 -22.78
N MET A 613 -39.00 -11.79 -22.06
CA MET A 613 -40.01 -11.05 -21.31
C MET A 613 -40.29 -9.63 -21.86
N GLN A 614 -39.81 -9.34 -23.06
CA GLN A 614 -39.98 -8.05 -23.73
C GLN A 614 -41.32 -7.97 -24.47
N ASP A 615 -41.87 -6.76 -24.55
CA ASP A 615 -43.06 -6.42 -25.34
C ASP A 615 -44.21 -7.43 -25.18
N GLU A 616 -44.85 -7.88 -26.26
CA GLU A 616 -45.99 -8.80 -26.24
C GLU A 616 -45.64 -10.27 -25.87
N MET A 617 -44.37 -10.57 -25.59
CA MET A 617 -43.92 -11.93 -25.26
C MET A 617 -43.96 -12.24 -23.76
N TRP A 618 -44.09 -11.22 -22.91
CA TRP A 618 -43.89 -11.35 -21.46
C TRP A 618 -44.71 -12.46 -20.79
N GLU A 619 -45.97 -12.65 -21.20
CA GLU A 619 -46.84 -13.66 -20.60
C GLU A 619 -46.32 -15.08 -20.89
N ARG A 620 -45.90 -15.32 -22.13
CA ARG A 620 -45.43 -16.64 -22.60
C ARG A 620 -44.00 -16.91 -22.15
N GLY A 621 -43.17 -15.87 -22.11
CA GLY A 621 -41.86 -15.92 -21.49
C GLY A 621 -41.94 -16.29 -20.01
N SER A 622 -42.87 -15.69 -19.26
CA SER A 622 -43.11 -16.00 -17.84
C SER A 622 -43.42 -17.49 -17.63
N LYS A 623 -44.30 -18.05 -18.48
CA LYS A 623 -44.66 -19.48 -18.45
C LYS A 623 -43.47 -20.39 -18.70
N VAL A 624 -42.60 -20.05 -19.66
CA VAL A 624 -41.41 -20.84 -19.99
C VAL A 624 -40.33 -20.76 -18.92
N ILE A 625 -40.11 -19.57 -18.34
CA ILE A 625 -39.19 -19.37 -17.23
C ILE A 625 -39.65 -20.19 -16.02
N GLU A 626 -40.94 -20.15 -15.71
CA GLU A 626 -41.47 -20.88 -14.56
C GLU A 626 -41.50 -22.40 -14.77
N LYS A 627 -41.76 -22.88 -15.99
CA LYS A 627 -41.62 -24.31 -16.33
C LYS A 627 -40.22 -24.87 -16.04
N ALA A 628 -39.22 -23.99 -15.98
CA ALA A 628 -37.85 -24.33 -15.64
C ALA A 628 -37.46 -23.95 -14.19
N SER A 629 -38.44 -23.76 -13.29
CA SER A 629 -38.28 -23.37 -11.87
C SER A 629 -37.67 -21.98 -11.67
N GLY A 630 -38.05 -21.02 -12.51
CA GLY A 630 -37.49 -19.67 -12.49
C GLY A 630 -37.86 -18.83 -11.26
N VAL A 631 -39.08 -18.93 -10.72
CA VAL A 631 -39.49 -18.09 -9.57
C VAL A 631 -38.63 -18.32 -8.32
N PRO A 632 -38.39 -19.56 -7.85
CA PRO A 632 -37.49 -19.82 -6.73
C PRO A 632 -36.08 -19.25 -6.92
N ALA A 633 -35.52 -19.38 -8.14
CA ALA A 633 -34.19 -18.86 -8.45
C ALA A 633 -34.16 -17.32 -8.42
N LEU A 634 -35.20 -16.65 -8.92
CA LEU A 634 -35.33 -15.20 -8.86
C LEU A 634 -35.46 -14.68 -7.42
N LEU A 635 -36.19 -15.39 -6.55
CA LEU A 635 -36.30 -15.03 -5.13
C LEU A 635 -34.95 -15.14 -4.42
N ARG A 636 -34.15 -16.16 -4.73
CA ARG A 636 -32.78 -16.28 -4.19
C ARG A 636 -31.88 -15.11 -4.60
N VAL A 637 -31.98 -14.66 -5.86
CA VAL A 637 -31.24 -13.46 -6.32
C VAL A 637 -31.73 -12.19 -5.61
N LEU A 638 -33.01 -12.10 -5.25
CA LEU A 638 -33.50 -10.99 -4.44
C LEU A 638 -32.89 -10.97 -3.04
N GLU A 639 -32.75 -12.14 -2.42
CA GLU A 639 -32.22 -12.29 -1.06
C GLU A 639 -30.70 -12.02 -1.00
N GLU A 640 -29.93 -12.57 -1.95
CA GLU A 640 -28.46 -12.61 -1.85
C GLU A 640 -27.72 -11.79 -2.93
N GLY A 641 -28.43 -11.29 -3.94
CA GLY A 641 -27.84 -10.60 -5.10
C GLY A 641 -27.45 -9.15 -4.82
N ASN A 642 -26.60 -8.60 -5.69
CA ASN A 642 -26.28 -7.16 -5.65
C ASN A 642 -27.45 -6.31 -6.16
N LEU A 643 -27.42 -5.00 -5.88
CA LEU A 643 -28.50 -4.06 -6.21
C LEU A 643 -28.99 -4.14 -7.67
N LYS A 644 -28.08 -4.31 -8.64
CA LYS A 644 -28.44 -4.38 -10.07
C LYS A 644 -29.11 -5.71 -10.43
N ALA A 645 -28.64 -6.81 -9.84
CA ALA A 645 -29.25 -8.12 -10.01
C ALA A 645 -30.65 -8.14 -9.37
N GLN A 646 -30.78 -7.58 -8.16
CA GLN A 646 -32.06 -7.40 -7.48
C GLN A 646 -33.04 -6.60 -8.34
N GLU A 647 -32.65 -5.44 -8.88
CA GLU A 647 -33.51 -4.63 -9.76
C GLU A 647 -34.08 -5.43 -10.94
N LYS A 648 -33.23 -6.21 -11.63
CA LYS A 648 -33.66 -7.06 -12.76
C LYS A 648 -34.57 -8.20 -12.30
N ALA A 649 -34.24 -8.85 -11.19
CA ALA A 649 -35.06 -9.94 -10.63
C ALA A 649 -36.46 -9.44 -10.22
N ILE A 650 -36.56 -8.27 -9.59
CA ILE A 650 -37.85 -7.63 -9.26
C ILE A 650 -38.63 -7.33 -10.55
N TRP A 651 -37.98 -6.78 -11.58
CA TRP A 651 -38.64 -6.50 -12.85
C TRP A 651 -39.23 -7.74 -13.52
N MET A 652 -38.56 -8.90 -13.39
CA MET A 652 -39.04 -10.19 -13.88
C MET A 652 -40.19 -10.72 -13.01
N LEU A 653 -40.03 -10.72 -11.69
CA LEU A 653 -41.06 -11.18 -10.74
C LEU A 653 -42.35 -10.35 -10.84
N GLU A 654 -42.24 -9.03 -11.04
CA GLU A 654 -43.40 -8.16 -11.25
C GLU A 654 -44.25 -8.60 -12.45
N ARG A 655 -43.61 -9.05 -13.53
CA ARG A 655 -44.33 -9.57 -14.71
C ARG A 655 -44.92 -10.95 -14.45
N ILE A 656 -44.16 -11.84 -13.81
CA ILE A 656 -44.63 -13.20 -13.50
C ILE A 656 -45.86 -13.13 -12.60
N PHE A 657 -45.87 -12.27 -11.58
CA PHE A 657 -46.99 -12.10 -10.66
C PHE A 657 -48.20 -11.34 -11.22
N ARG A 658 -48.17 -10.89 -12.48
CA ARG A 658 -49.41 -10.49 -13.18
C ARG A 658 -50.29 -11.68 -13.53
N LEU A 659 -49.70 -12.87 -13.61
CA LEU A 659 -50.41 -14.13 -13.85
C LEU A 659 -50.93 -14.66 -12.52
N GLU A 660 -52.25 -14.81 -12.43
CA GLU A 660 -52.94 -15.22 -11.20
C GLU A 660 -52.43 -16.53 -10.62
N ILE A 661 -52.21 -17.52 -11.48
CA ILE A 661 -51.72 -18.87 -11.14
C ILE A 661 -50.43 -18.82 -10.32
N TYR A 662 -49.51 -17.90 -10.64
CA TYR A 662 -48.22 -17.80 -9.96
C TYR A 662 -48.29 -16.97 -8.68
N ARG A 663 -49.28 -16.08 -8.55
CA ARG A 663 -49.52 -15.38 -7.28
C ARG A 663 -49.98 -16.36 -6.21
N GLU A 664 -50.95 -17.20 -6.53
CA GLU A 664 -51.49 -18.19 -5.59
C GLU A 664 -50.41 -19.16 -5.11
N MET A 665 -49.53 -19.58 -6.03
CA MET A 665 -48.48 -20.55 -5.74
C MET A 665 -47.34 -20.00 -4.86
N TYR A 666 -47.01 -18.71 -4.94
CA TYR A 666 -45.80 -18.14 -4.33
C TYR A 666 -46.00 -16.94 -3.40
N ALA A 667 -47.24 -16.49 -3.18
CA ALA A 667 -47.53 -15.30 -2.36
C ALA A 667 -46.88 -15.38 -0.96
N GLY A 668 -47.05 -16.50 -0.26
CA GLY A 668 -46.53 -16.66 1.11
C GLY A 668 -45.00 -16.61 1.20
N ALA A 669 -44.30 -17.33 0.32
CA ALA A 669 -42.83 -17.36 0.30
C ALA A 669 -42.23 -16.00 -0.13
N THR A 670 -42.92 -15.26 -0.99
CA THR A 670 -42.45 -13.98 -1.53
C THR A 670 -42.72 -12.81 -0.58
N GLN A 671 -43.84 -12.85 0.15
CA GLN A 671 -44.30 -11.75 0.99
C GLN A 671 -43.28 -11.36 2.07
N ALA A 672 -42.75 -12.32 2.82
CA ALA A 672 -41.81 -12.05 3.90
C ALA A 672 -40.54 -11.36 3.38
N LEU A 673 -39.98 -11.86 2.26
CA LEU A 673 -38.78 -11.33 1.63
C LEU A 673 -39.00 -9.90 1.10
N LEU A 674 -40.12 -9.64 0.44
CA LEU A 674 -40.43 -8.31 -0.09
C LEU A 674 -40.67 -7.28 1.02
N ILE A 675 -41.32 -7.67 2.12
CA ILE A 675 -41.51 -6.79 3.29
C ILE A 675 -40.16 -6.42 3.90
N ASP A 676 -39.27 -7.41 4.12
CA ASP A 676 -37.93 -7.17 4.66
C ASP A 676 -37.12 -6.23 3.77
N LEU A 677 -37.09 -6.48 2.45
CA LEU A 677 -36.42 -5.60 1.48
C LEU A 677 -37.03 -4.18 1.41
N THR A 678 -38.33 -4.02 1.68
CA THR A 678 -38.95 -2.68 1.72
C THR A 678 -38.54 -1.90 2.97
N GLN A 679 -38.34 -2.61 4.09
CA GLN A 679 -37.96 -2.03 5.37
C GLN A 679 -36.44 -1.73 5.45
N ARG A 680 -35.61 -2.65 4.98
CA ARG A 680 -34.14 -2.66 5.17
C ARG A 680 -33.35 -2.46 3.88
N GLY A 681 -33.96 -2.65 2.72
CA GLY A 681 -33.30 -2.58 1.42
C GLY A 681 -33.14 -1.15 0.86
N ASP A 682 -32.47 -1.08 -0.30
CA ASP A 682 -32.15 0.18 -0.96
C ASP A 682 -33.42 0.95 -1.40
N PRO A 683 -33.51 2.27 -1.15
CA PRO A 683 -34.64 3.09 -1.55
C PRO A 683 -35.03 3.00 -3.03
N ILE A 684 -34.07 2.73 -3.93
CA ILE A 684 -34.29 2.62 -5.37
C ILE A 684 -35.25 1.47 -5.72
N LEU A 685 -35.27 0.39 -4.95
CA LEU A 685 -36.08 -0.80 -5.23
C LEU A 685 -37.54 -0.66 -4.76
N LYS A 686 -37.81 0.20 -3.78
CA LYS A 686 -39.12 0.35 -3.12
C LYS A 686 -40.31 0.57 -4.07
N PRO A 687 -40.25 1.46 -5.09
CA PRO A 687 -41.38 1.64 -5.98
C PRO A 687 -41.73 0.38 -6.79
N MET A 688 -40.75 -0.46 -7.09
CA MET A 688 -40.99 -1.69 -7.86
C MET A 688 -41.44 -2.84 -6.97
N ILE A 689 -40.91 -2.95 -5.74
CA ILE A 689 -41.40 -3.90 -4.72
C ILE A 689 -42.87 -3.63 -4.38
N ALA A 690 -43.24 -2.36 -4.22
CA ALA A 690 -44.60 -1.98 -3.89
C ALA A 690 -45.62 -2.38 -4.98
N LYS A 691 -45.21 -2.41 -6.26
CA LYS A 691 -46.04 -2.94 -7.36
C LYS A 691 -46.28 -4.44 -7.21
N ILE A 692 -45.25 -5.20 -6.82
CA ILE A 692 -45.40 -6.64 -6.58
C ILE A 692 -46.33 -6.90 -5.39
N LEU A 693 -46.13 -6.17 -4.29
CA LEU A 693 -47.01 -6.29 -3.11
C LEU A 693 -48.48 -5.94 -3.42
N ALA A 694 -48.70 -4.97 -4.32
CA ALA A 694 -50.05 -4.67 -4.82
C ALA A 694 -50.63 -5.82 -5.67
N HIS A 695 -49.83 -6.45 -6.55
CA HIS A 695 -50.28 -7.62 -7.31
C HIS A 695 -50.65 -8.80 -6.40
N LEU A 696 -49.92 -8.99 -5.29
CA LEU A 696 -50.18 -9.99 -4.25
C LEU A 696 -51.38 -9.65 -3.34
N GLN A 697 -52.10 -8.56 -3.60
CA GLN A 697 -53.27 -8.09 -2.82
C GLN A 697 -52.96 -7.76 -1.34
N LEU A 698 -51.69 -7.54 -0.99
CA LEU A 698 -51.25 -7.21 0.36
C LEU A 698 -51.25 -5.71 0.66
N LEU A 699 -51.36 -4.88 -0.38
CA LEU A 699 -51.52 -3.44 -0.30
C LEU A 699 -52.69 -3.01 -1.20
N GLN A 700 -53.61 -2.20 -0.67
CA GLN A 700 -54.58 -1.51 -1.52
C GLN A 700 -53.84 -0.51 -2.42
N MET A 701 -54.20 -0.45 -3.72
CA MET A 701 -53.62 0.45 -4.73
C MET A 701 -53.65 1.95 -4.39
N GLN A 702 -54.34 2.33 -3.29
CA GLN A 702 -54.51 3.71 -2.81
C GLN A 702 -53.87 4.00 -1.43
N SER A 703 -53.04 3.10 -0.89
CA SER A 703 -52.42 3.27 0.43
C SER A 703 -51.54 4.53 0.54
N SER A 704 -51.62 5.24 1.68
CA SER A 704 -50.84 6.45 2.01
C SER A 704 -49.32 6.22 2.11
N TYR A 705 -48.88 4.96 2.08
CA TYR A 705 -47.47 4.54 1.99
C TYR A 705 -46.74 5.13 0.75
N PHE A 706 -47.48 5.55 -0.28
CA PHE A 706 -46.95 6.11 -1.53
C PHE A 706 -46.79 7.64 -1.55
N SER A 707 -47.08 8.35 -0.45
CA SER A 707 -47.04 9.81 -0.42
C SER A 707 -45.63 10.41 -0.58
N ASP A 708 -44.58 9.70 -0.16
CA ASP A 708 -43.17 10.14 -0.28
C ASP A 708 -42.51 9.82 -1.64
N LEU A 709 -43.17 9.06 -2.52
CA LEU A 709 -42.60 8.57 -3.80
C LEU A 709 -43.01 9.39 -5.04
N LYS A 710 -43.82 10.44 -4.89
CA LYS A 710 -44.31 11.28 -6.01
C LYS A 710 -43.25 12.19 -6.66
N SER A 711 -41.99 12.18 -6.22
CA SER A 711 -40.93 13.04 -6.77
C SER A 711 -40.05 12.39 -7.84
N ILE A 712 -40.22 11.11 -8.18
CA ILE A 712 -39.34 10.40 -9.13
C ILE A 712 -40.17 9.65 -10.17
N SER A 713 -40.55 10.35 -11.25
CA SER A 713 -41.08 9.72 -12.45
C SER A 713 -40.01 9.65 -13.56
N ASN A 714 -39.56 8.42 -13.84
CA ASN A 714 -39.23 7.82 -15.14
C ASN A 714 -37.90 8.21 -15.88
N PRO A 715 -36.89 7.31 -15.97
CA PRO A 715 -35.69 7.53 -16.80
C PRO A 715 -35.70 6.81 -18.18
N PHE A 716 -36.74 6.08 -18.58
CA PHE A 716 -36.76 5.35 -19.86
C PHE A 716 -37.89 5.82 -20.80
N SER A 717 -37.81 7.07 -21.24
CA SER A 717 -38.48 7.57 -22.45
C SER A 717 -37.97 8.98 -22.76
N ARG A 718 -36.86 9.07 -23.52
CA ARG A 718 -36.46 10.24 -24.33
C ARG A 718 -35.12 9.95 -25.03
N ARG A 719 -35.20 9.17 -26.10
CA ARG A 719 -34.22 9.19 -27.21
C ARG A 719 -34.97 9.18 -28.54
N SER A 720 -35.78 10.21 -28.75
CA SER A 720 -36.16 10.72 -30.07
C SER A 720 -36.86 12.07 -29.85
N LEU A 721 -36.64 13.01 -30.78
CA LEU A 721 -37.08 14.41 -30.76
C LEU A 721 -36.33 15.37 -29.80
N GLY A 722 -35.12 15.74 -30.22
CA GLY A 722 -34.53 17.03 -29.85
C GLY A 722 -34.73 18.03 -31.00
N LEU A 723 -35.84 18.77 -31.00
CA LEU A 723 -35.96 20.08 -31.64
C LEU A 723 -37.22 20.77 -31.09
N LYS A 724 -37.08 22.05 -30.70
CA LYS A 724 -38.10 22.99 -30.17
C LYS A 724 -38.48 22.84 -28.69
N LEU A 725 -37.93 23.71 -27.85
CA LEU A 725 -38.68 24.70 -27.05
C LEU A 725 -37.73 25.43 -26.07
N LEU A 726 -37.21 26.56 -26.53
CA LEU A 726 -36.87 27.70 -25.67
C LEU A 726 -38.16 28.36 -25.16
N CYS A 727 -38.03 29.10 -24.06
CA CYS A 727 -39.03 29.97 -23.42
C CYS A 727 -40.03 29.27 -22.49
N THR A 728 -39.77 29.31 -21.18
CA THR A 728 -40.44 30.19 -20.20
C THR A 728 -40.21 29.64 -18.79
N TRP A 729 -39.37 30.27 -17.97
CA TRP A 729 -39.53 30.29 -16.51
C TRP A 729 -38.72 31.49 -15.97
N ARG A 730 -39.37 32.65 -15.98
CA ARG A 730 -38.91 33.92 -15.40
C ARG A 730 -39.93 34.30 -14.31
N ARG A 731 -39.42 34.74 -13.15
CA ARG A 731 -40.11 35.36 -11.98
C ARG A 731 -40.45 34.43 -10.80
N ARG A 732 -39.58 34.43 -9.78
CA ARG A 732 -39.73 35.24 -8.54
C ARG A 732 -38.68 34.82 -7.51
N ARG A 733 -37.69 35.68 -7.25
CA ARG A 733 -37.27 36.13 -5.91
C ARG A 733 -36.46 37.42 -6.10
N ARG A 734 -37.05 38.51 -5.63
CA ARG A 734 -36.43 39.84 -5.49
C ARG A 734 -35.49 39.79 -4.29
N PHE A 735 -34.26 40.26 -4.46
CA PHE A 735 -33.46 40.90 -3.43
C PHE A 735 -32.89 42.20 -4.03
N PRO A 736 -32.71 43.24 -3.21
CA PRO A 736 -32.70 44.64 -3.65
C PRO A 736 -31.43 45.01 -4.43
N SER A 737 -31.65 45.73 -5.51
CA SER A 737 -30.66 46.41 -6.32
C SER A 737 -30.28 47.75 -5.68
N GLY A 738 -28.99 47.95 -5.41
CA GLY A 738 -28.43 49.25 -5.05
C GLY A 738 -27.37 49.10 -3.97
N GLU A 739 -26.11 48.86 -4.41
CA GLU A 739 -24.83 49.12 -3.71
C GLU A 739 -23.72 48.16 -4.19
N ALA A 740 -23.53 48.03 -5.51
CA ALA A 740 -22.40 47.26 -6.06
C ALA A 740 -21.65 47.98 -7.20
N ALA A 741 -21.94 49.27 -7.42
CA ALA A 741 -21.33 50.09 -8.49
C ALA A 741 -20.37 51.18 -7.98
N ALA A 742 -20.04 51.21 -6.68
CA ALA A 742 -19.12 52.20 -6.10
C ALA A 742 -17.78 51.62 -5.57
N ALA A 743 -17.56 50.30 -5.65
CA ALA A 743 -16.36 49.67 -5.11
C ALA A 743 -15.21 49.46 -6.13
N ALA A 744 -15.42 49.84 -7.41
CA ALA A 744 -14.46 49.56 -8.49
C ALA A 744 -13.48 50.72 -8.82
N ALA A 745 -13.52 51.83 -8.08
CA ALA A 745 -12.70 53.01 -8.37
C ALA A 745 -11.85 53.53 -7.19
N ALA A 746 -11.61 52.72 -6.15
CA ALA A 746 -10.90 53.16 -4.93
C ALA A 746 -9.77 52.23 -4.47
N ALA A 747 -8.93 51.72 -5.39
CA ALA A 747 -7.74 50.93 -5.04
C ALA A 747 -6.45 51.42 -5.74
N ALA A 748 -6.38 52.71 -6.05
CA ALA A 748 -5.17 53.42 -6.43
C ALA A 748 -5.05 54.70 -5.58
N ALA A 749 -4.96 54.52 -4.27
CA ALA A 749 -4.52 55.56 -3.35
C ALA A 749 -3.87 54.86 -2.15
N VAL A 750 -2.54 54.95 -2.06
CA VAL A 750 -1.82 54.70 -0.81
C VAL A 750 -2.27 55.79 0.17
N PRO A 751 -2.88 55.47 1.32
CA PRO A 751 -3.17 56.49 2.32
C PRO A 751 -1.84 57.06 2.85
N PRO A 752 -1.75 58.38 3.09
CA PRO A 752 -0.55 58.96 3.69
C PRO A 752 -0.42 58.46 5.13
N SER A 753 0.79 58.05 5.48
CA SER A 753 1.37 57.93 6.82
C SER A 753 0.42 58.21 8.01
N GLY A 754 -0.27 57.18 8.47
CA GLY A 754 -0.64 57.07 9.89
C GLY A 754 0.45 56.26 10.58
N GLU A 755 0.97 56.75 11.70
CA GLU A 755 2.04 56.12 12.50
C GLU A 755 1.84 54.60 12.61
N ALA A 756 2.58 53.84 11.80
CA ALA A 756 2.69 52.40 11.97
C ALA A 756 3.46 52.18 13.27
N ALA A 757 2.73 51.83 14.34
CA ALA A 757 3.33 51.49 15.63
C ALA A 757 4.53 50.56 15.40
N ALA A 758 5.73 51.01 15.75
CA ALA A 758 6.98 50.34 15.43
C ALA A 758 7.01 48.95 16.08
N PHE A 759 6.71 47.91 15.32
CA PHE A 759 6.75 46.51 15.78
C PHE A 759 7.90 45.75 15.16
N LYS A 760 8.28 44.68 15.83
CA LYS A 760 9.44 43.85 15.57
C LYS A 760 9.04 42.56 14.86
N LEU A 761 9.52 42.35 13.63
CA LEU A 761 9.21 41.16 12.82
C LEU A 761 10.34 40.12 12.89
N GLY A 762 10.02 38.88 13.25
CA GLY A 762 10.96 37.76 13.32
C GLY A 762 10.64 36.64 12.33
N PHE A 763 11.67 36.03 11.75
CA PHE A 763 11.56 34.86 10.88
C PHE A 763 12.23 33.63 11.49
N ILE A 764 11.46 32.55 11.62
CA ILE A 764 11.95 31.22 12.00
C ILE A 764 12.02 30.37 10.72
N GLY A 765 13.24 30.24 10.20
CA GLY A 765 13.54 29.56 8.93
C GLY A 765 13.85 30.54 7.79
N ALA A 766 15.12 30.74 7.48
CA ALA A 766 15.58 31.72 6.49
C ALA A 766 15.62 31.18 5.03
N GLY A 767 14.54 30.54 4.58
CA GLY A 767 14.41 30.04 3.20
C GLY A 767 14.06 31.14 2.18
N ASN A 768 13.98 30.78 0.90
CA ASN A 768 13.70 31.74 -0.19
C ASN A 768 12.39 32.52 -0.01
N LEU A 769 11.37 31.90 0.59
CA LEU A 769 10.09 32.57 0.83
C LEU A 769 10.17 33.60 1.97
N ALA A 770 10.92 33.28 3.04
CA ALA A 770 11.20 34.24 4.11
C ALA A 770 12.00 35.45 3.60
N GLU A 771 12.97 35.18 2.74
CA GLU A 771 13.75 36.23 2.08
C GLU A 771 12.88 37.13 1.20
N SER A 772 12.01 36.52 0.38
CA SER A 772 11.06 37.24 -0.47
C SER A 772 10.16 38.19 0.33
N ILE A 773 9.57 37.70 1.44
CA ILE A 773 8.74 38.51 2.34
C ILE A 773 9.59 39.63 2.97
N ALA A 774 10.75 39.31 3.54
CA ALA A 774 11.61 40.29 4.19
C ALA A 774 12.08 41.41 3.24
N ARG A 775 12.47 41.06 2.01
CA ARG A 775 12.84 42.03 0.97
C ARG A 775 11.65 42.88 0.53
N GLY A 776 10.47 42.28 0.35
CA GLY A 776 9.26 43.01 -0.01
C GLY A 776 8.87 44.04 1.05
N VAL A 777 8.85 43.63 2.32
CA VAL A 777 8.56 44.50 3.48
C VAL A 777 9.57 45.65 3.58
N ALA A 778 10.87 45.35 3.42
CA ALA A 778 11.92 46.35 3.41
C ALA A 778 11.78 47.35 2.24
N LYS A 779 11.52 46.85 1.02
CA LYS A 779 11.42 47.67 -0.20
C LYS A 779 10.17 48.55 -0.24
N SER A 780 9.06 48.08 0.33
CA SER A 780 7.79 48.81 0.42
C SER A 780 7.73 49.80 1.59
N SER A 781 8.80 49.88 2.40
CA SER A 781 8.89 50.73 3.59
C SER A 781 7.82 50.46 4.65
N VAL A 782 7.20 49.27 4.63
CA VAL A 782 6.25 48.84 5.67
C VAL A 782 6.95 48.70 7.02
N LEU A 783 8.20 48.20 7.02
CA LEU A 783 9.10 48.22 8.16
C LEU A 783 10.54 48.49 7.69
N PRO A 784 11.35 49.21 8.48
CA PRO A 784 12.78 49.33 8.18
C PRO A 784 13.46 47.96 8.36
N PRO A 785 14.50 47.64 7.57
CA PRO A 785 15.21 46.37 7.68
C PRO A 785 15.75 46.06 9.08
N SER A 786 16.14 47.11 9.82
CA SER A 786 16.61 47.01 11.21
C SER A 786 15.56 46.46 12.18
N SER A 787 14.27 46.54 11.82
CA SER A 787 13.14 45.98 12.56
C SER A 787 12.80 44.55 12.15
N ILE A 788 13.60 43.91 11.30
CA ILE A 788 13.44 42.51 10.88
C ILE A 788 14.55 41.66 11.52
N ARG A 789 14.19 40.45 11.97
CA ARG A 789 15.06 39.53 12.71
C ARG A 789 15.03 38.14 12.10
N THR A 790 16.15 37.46 12.06
CA THR A 790 16.19 36.03 11.70
C THR A 790 17.40 35.35 12.33
N ALA A 791 17.35 34.04 12.47
CA ALA A 791 18.50 33.20 12.81
C ALA A 791 18.70 32.12 11.74
N HIS A 792 19.95 31.74 11.50
CA HIS A 792 20.26 30.66 10.57
C HIS A 792 21.61 30.02 10.89
N ARG A 793 21.79 28.71 10.65
CA ARG A 793 23.07 28.01 10.90
C ARG A 793 24.08 28.16 9.76
N ARG A 794 23.60 28.31 8.52
CA ARG A 794 24.49 28.45 7.35
C ARG A 794 24.93 29.91 7.16
N PRO A 795 26.24 30.18 7.01
CA PRO A 795 26.78 31.53 6.88
C PRO A 795 26.37 32.24 5.59
N ASP A 796 26.19 31.50 4.49
CA ASP A 796 25.72 32.04 3.20
C ASP A 796 24.33 32.68 3.32
N ARG A 797 23.40 32.04 4.02
CA ARG A 797 22.06 32.59 4.27
C ARG A 797 22.11 33.76 5.25
N ARG A 798 23.02 33.76 6.23
CA ARG A 798 23.21 34.92 7.13
C ARG A 798 23.62 36.16 6.32
N ALA A 799 24.60 36.01 5.43
CA ALA A 799 25.10 37.10 4.58
C ALA A 799 24.01 37.69 3.67
N VAL A 800 23.13 36.85 3.11
CA VAL A 800 22.02 37.30 2.25
C VAL A 800 21.04 38.21 2.98
N PHE A 801 20.70 37.93 4.24
CA PHE A 801 19.80 38.77 5.03
C PHE A 801 20.50 40.02 5.58
N GLN A 802 21.78 39.89 5.97
CA GLN A 802 22.59 41.03 6.39
C GLN A 802 22.78 42.06 5.26
N SER A 803 22.89 41.61 4.00
CA SER A 803 23.18 42.49 2.86
C SER A 803 22.09 43.55 2.60
N PHE A 804 20.89 43.39 3.15
CA PHE A 804 19.83 44.40 3.07
C PHE A 804 19.36 44.91 4.44
N GLY A 805 20.17 44.73 5.49
CA GLY A 805 20.00 45.39 6.78
C GLY A 805 19.18 44.65 7.84
N VAL A 806 18.93 43.33 7.67
CA VAL A 806 18.21 42.51 8.66
C VAL A 806 19.12 42.12 9.82
N ARG A 807 18.62 42.20 11.05
CA ARG A 807 19.37 41.78 12.26
C ARG A 807 19.41 40.25 12.37
N ILE A 808 20.62 39.69 12.49
CA ILE A 808 20.82 38.24 12.62
C ILE A 808 21.10 37.87 14.07
N PHE A 809 20.43 36.85 14.58
CA PHE A 809 20.67 36.23 15.88
C PHE A 809 21.29 34.84 15.76
N ASP A 810 21.84 34.33 16.86
CA ASP A 810 22.51 33.03 16.89
C ASP A 810 21.54 31.86 17.14
N SER A 811 20.40 32.12 17.78
CA SER A 811 19.38 31.11 18.02
C SER A 811 17.98 31.59 17.64
N ASN A 812 17.10 30.64 17.31
CA ASN A 812 15.69 30.91 17.06
C ASN A 812 14.97 31.46 18.31
N ALA A 813 15.40 31.04 19.51
CA ALA A 813 14.85 31.54 20.77
C ALA A 813 15.03 33.06 20.91
N GLN A 814 16.23 33.58 20.59
CA GLN A 814 16.50 35.03 20.60
C GLN A 814 15.64 35.79 19.58
N VAL A 815 15.35 35.18 18.41
CA VAL A 815 14.45 35.78 17.41
C VAL A 815 13.04 35.88 17.95
N VAL A 816 12.51 34.83 18.59
CA VAL A 816 11.16 34.85 19.20
C VAL A 816 11.12 35.83 20.35
N ASP A 817 12.19 35.92 21.15
CA ASP A 817 12.26 36.82 22.30
C ASP A 817 12.18 38.30 21.90
N ASP A 818 13.00 38.74 20.94
CA ASP A 818 13.05 40.13 20.47
C ASP A 818 11.99 40.44 19.39
N SER A 819 10.96 39.62 19.17
CA SER A 819 9.94 39.87 18.12
C SER A 819 8.51 39.93 18.66
N ASP A 820 7.72 40.87 18.12
CA ASP A 820 6.29 41.02 18.39
C ASP A 820 5.44 40.15 17.44
N VAL A 821 5.90 39.99 16.19
CA VAL A 821 5.29 39.15 15.15
C VAL A 821 6.32 38.14 14.66
N VAL A 822 6.02 36.85 14.78
CA VAL A 822 6.94 35.76 14.40
C VAL A 822 6.38 34.97 13.24
N ILE A 823 7.05 34.98 12.09
CA ILE A 823 6.71 34.18 10.91
C ILE A 823 7.51 32.87 10.92
N ILE A 824 6.81 31.73 10.96
CA ILE A 824 7.42 30.41 10.80
C ILE A 824 7.35 29.97 9.33
N SER A 825 8.53 29.86 8.72
CA SER A 825 8.76 29.62 7.29
C SER A 825 9.56 28.35 7.01
N VAL A 826 9.57 27.39 7.95
CA VAL A 826 10.19 26.07 7.79
C VAL A 826 9.31 25.19 6.90
N LYS A 827 9.87 24.61 5.83
CA LYS A 827 9.13 23.78 4.86
C LYS A 827 8.93 22.35 5.40
N PRO A 828 7.68 21.88 5.64
CA PRO A 828 7.42 20.46 5.86
C PRO A 828 7.55 19.74 4.50
N LYS A 829 8.58 18.90 4.28
CA LYS A 829 8.51 17.95 3.15
C LYS A 829 7.67 16.75 3.59
N SER A 830 7.02 16.09 2.63
CA SER A 830 5.99 15.03 2.81
C SER A 830 6.44 13.74 3.50
N VAL A 831 7.57 13.73 4.20
CA VAL A 831 8.07 12.58 4.97
C VAL A 831 7.63 12.78 6.42
N ARG A 832 7.01 11.76 7.03
CA ARG A 832 6.57 11.73 8.45
C ARG A 832 7.64 12.23 9.42
N PHE A 833 8.92 12.02 9.08
CA PHE A 833 10.10 12.52 9.81
C PHE A 833 10.19 14.07 9.89
N LEU A 834 9.69 14.80 8.89
CA LEU A 834 9.82 16.27 8.84
C LEU A 834 8.65 17.01 9.50
N VAL A 835 7.48 16.37 9.63
CA VAL A 835 6.41 16.87 10.52
C VAL A 835 6.87 16.79 11.99
N LEU A 836 7.60 15.72 12.35
CA LEU A 836 8.23 15.61 13.68
C LEU A 836 9.27 16.70 13.93
N LEU A 837 10.09 17.05 12.92
CA LEU A 837 11.04 18.16 13.04
C LEU A 837 10.35 19.51 13.21
N PHE A 838 9.27 19.76 12.47
CA PHE A 838 8.47 20.99 12.62
C PHE A 838 7.82 21.08 14.01
N LYS A 839 7.27 19.97 14.51
CA LYS A 839 6.76 19.84 15.88
C LYS A 839 7.85 20.08 16.92
N HIS A 840 9.05 19.52 16.73
CA HIS A 840 10.17 19.69 17.65
C HIS A 840 10.60 21.17 17.76
N VAL A 841 10.74 21.87 16.63
CA VAL A 841 11.07 23.31 16.63
C VAL A 841 10.01 24.14 17.36
N LEU A 842 8.72 23.85 17.17
CA LEU A 842 7.66 24.56 17.88
C LEU A 842 7.63 24.26 19.38
N LEU A 843 7.87 23.01 19.77
CA LEU A 843 7.98 22.62 21.18
C LEU A 843 9.19 23.25 21.87
N GLU A 844 10.33 23.35 21.18
CA GLU A 844 11.54 24.03 21.67
C GLU A 844 11.28 25.53 21.90
N LEU A 845 10.51 26.17 21.02
CA LEU A 845 10.21 27.61 21.09
C LEU A 845 9.02 27.96 21.99
N ARG A 846 8.22 26.97 22.41
CA ARG A 846 7.03 27.16 23.26
C ARG A 846 7.28 28.02 24.50
N PRO A 847 8.39 27.90 25.25
CA PRO A 847 8.63 28.73 26.44
C PRO A 847 8.80 30.23 26.14
N PHE A 848 9.10 30.60 24.89
CA PHE A 848 9.40 31.98 24.49
C PHE A 848 8.18 32.72 23.88
N PHE A 849 7.07 32.01 23.64
CA PHE A 849 5.82 32.61 23.18
C PHE A 849 4.98 33.09 24.38
N THR A 850 4.64 34.39 24.37
CA THR A 850 3.73 35.02 25.33
C THR A 850 2.41 35.38 24.65
N GLU A 851 1.32 35.60 25.39
CA GLU A 851 0.00 35.94 24.81
C GLU A 851 0.01 37.24 23.96
N GLU A 852 1.00 38.10 24.18
CA GLU A 852 1.20 39.35 23.44
C GLU A 852 1.81 39.16 22.04
N LYS A 853 2.51 38.05 21.78
CA LYS A 853 3.21 37.79 20.51
C LYS A 853 2.28 37.19 19.46
N LEU A 854 2.33 37.68 18.23
CA LEU A 854 1.56 37.12 17.13
C LEU A 854 2.37 36.03 16.40
N LEU A 855 1.86 34.81 16.37
CA LEU A 855 2.46 33.72 15.58
C LEU A 855 1.82 33.67 14.18
N VAL A 856 2.63 33.77 13.14
CA VAL A 856 2.20 33.65 11.73
C VAL A 856 2.82 32.41 11.10
N SER A 857 2.02 31.49 10.58
CA SER A 857 2.52 30.28 9.92
C SER A 857 2.27 30.32 8.41
N ILE A 858 3.32 30.05 7.63
CA ILE A 858 3.22 29.86 6.17
C ILE A 858 3.42 28.40 5.74
N ALA A 859 3.39 27.47 6.69
CA ALA A 859 3.59 26.05 6.42
C ALA A 859 2.35 25.40 5.76
N ALA A 860 2.57 24.71 4.65
CA ALA A 860 1.55 23.91 3.99
C ALA A 860 1.28 22.60 4.76
N GLY A 861 0.03 22.12 4.78
CA GLY A 861 -0.33 20.80 5.32
C GLY A 861 -0.52 20.69 6.84
N ILE A 862 -0.07 21.64 7.65
CA ILE A 862 -0.28 21.60 9.12
C ILE A 862 -1.66 22.18 9.49
N LYS A 863 -2.44 21.58 10.39
CA LYS A 863 -3.75 22.15 10.80
C LYS A 863 -3.56 23.31 11.78
N MET A 864 -4.56 24.19 11.85
CA MET A 864 -4.60 25.30 12.83
C MET A 864 -4.50 24.77 14.28
N LYS A 865 -5.24 23.70 14.58
CA LYS A 865 -5.24 23.03 15.88
C LYS A 865 -3.86 22.51 16.28
N ASP A 866 -3.14 21.90 15.34
CA ASP A 866 -1.80 21.36 15.57
C ASP A 866 -0.80 22.48 15.88
N LEU A 867 -0.89 23.62 15.17
CA LEU A 867 -0.07 24.80 15.44
C LEU A 867 -0.32 25.35 16.84
N GLN A 868 -1.59 25.44 17.26
CA GLN A 868 -1.96 25.89 18.60
C GLN A 868 -1.44 24.93 19.67
N GLU A 869 -1.57 23.62 19.47
CA GLU A 869 -1.11 22.61 20.42
C GLU A 869 0.43 22.62 20.58
N TRP A 870 1.18 22.68 19.47
CA TRP A 870 2.64 22.57 19.51
C TRP A 870 3.30 23.87 19.99
N SER A 871 2.79 25.03 19.57
CA SER A 871 3.33 26.33 20.00
C SER A 871 2.84 26.76 21.38
N GLY A 872 1.70 26.21 21.85
CA GLY A 872 0.98 26.73 23.00
C GLY A 872 0.30 28.08 22.76
N GLN A 873 0.36 28.63 21.54
CA GLN A 873 -0.10 29.98 21.24
C GLN A 873 -1.50 30.00 20.63
N ARG A 874 -2.37 30.88 21.14
CA ARG A 874 -3.76 31.05 20.64
C ARG A 874 -3.93 32.25 19.70
N ARG A 875 -3.07 33.27 19.82
CA ARG A 875 -3.02 34.44 18.92
C ARG A 875 -2.20 34.10 17.68
N LEU A 876 -2.84 33.44 16.71
CA LEU A 876 -2.19 32.82 15.55
C LEU A 876 -2.86 33.23 14.24
N ILE A 877 -2.09 33.43 13.17
CA ILE A 877 -2.60 33.60 11.81
C ILE A 877 -1.89 32.64 10.86
N ARG A 878 -2.64 31.95 10.01
CA ARG A 878 -2.07 31.15 8.93
C ARG A 878 -2.17 31.92 7.62
N VAL A 879 -1.06 32.05 6.89
CA VAL A 879 -1.02 32.70 5.57
C VAL A 879 -0.49 31.72 4.53
N MET A 880 -1.07 31.69 3.34
CA MET A 880 -0.63 30.82 2.27
C MET A 880 -0.26 31.65 1.03
N PRO A 881 0.96 32.22 0.97
CA PRO A 881 1.43 32.95 -0.20
C PRO A 881 1.84 31.97 -1.32
N ASN A 882 1.78 32.42 -2.57
CA ASN A 882 2.30 31.66 -3.72
C ASN A 882 3.69 32.16 -4.18
N THR A 883 4.32 31.40 -5.07
CA THR A 883 5.71 31.61 -5.54
C THR A 883 6.01 32.95 -6.22
N PRO A 884 5.08 33.61 -6.93
CA PRO A 884 5.26 34.96 -7.46
C PRO A 884 5.58 36.08 -6.45
N SER A 885 5.61 35.78 -5.14
CA SER A 885 6.13 36.71 -4.12
C SER A 885 7.52 37.26 -4.44
N ALA A 886 8.40 36.45 -5.06
CA ALA A 886 9.77 36.86 -5.38
C ALA A 886 9.85 38.07 -6.34
N VAL A 887 8.76 38.34 -7.09
CA VAL A 887 8.64 39.47 -8.01
C VAL A 887 7.56 40.47 -7.57
N GLY A 888 7.09 40.38 -6.31
CA GLY A 888 6.08 41.28 -5.75
C GLY A 888 4.66 41.07 -6.29
N GLN A 889 4.37 39.90 -6.85
CA GLN A 889 3.07 39.58 -7.47
C GLN A 889 2.39 38.36 -6.82
N ALA A 890 2.64 38.12 -5.54
CA ALA A 890 2.00 37.04 -4.80
C ALA A 890 0.46 37.16 -4.81
N ALA A 891 -0.21 36.04 -4.69
CA ALA A 891 -1.57 35.96 -4.20
C ALA A 891 -1.53 35.21 -2.86
N SER A 892 -2.07 35.83 -1.81
CA SER A 892 -2.06 35.29 -0.44
C SER A 892 -3.48 35.17 0.11
N VAL A 893 -3.74 34.07 0.82
CA VAL A 893 -4.97 33.88 1.63
C VAL A 893 -4.57 33.74 3.09
N MET A 894 -5.39 34.26 4.01
CA MET A 894 -5.15 34.10 5.45
C MET A 894 -6.34 33.53 6.21
N CYS A 895 -6.05 32.87 7.33
CA CYS A 895 -7.02 32.33 8.27
C CYS A 895 -6.60 32.72 9.69
N MET A 896 -7.52 33.34 10.43
CA MET A 896 -7.30 33.77 11.81
C MET A 896 -7.54 32.64 12.81
N GLY A 897 -6.66 32.55 13.81
CA GLY A 897 -6.84 31.70 14.99
C GLY A 897 -7.72 32.37 16.04
N GLU A 898 -8.06 31.60 17.08
CA GLU A 898 -9.09 31.94 18.07
C GLU A 898 -8.90 33.30 18.76
N MET A 899 -7.66 33.66 19.11
CA MET A 899 -7.35 34.93 19.82
C MET A 899 -6.71 35.99 18.90
N ALA A 900 -6.73 35.78 17.58
CA ALA A 900 -6.21 36.79 16.63
C ALA A 900 -7.23 37.91 16.44
N THR A 901 -6.77 39.16 16.54
CA THR A 901 -7.64 40.34 16.47
C THR A 901 -7.69 40.91 15.05
N LYS A 902 -8.69 41.75 14.77
CA LYS A 902 -8.76 42.49 13.49
C LYS A 902 -7.53 43.36 13.23
N LYS A 903 -6.91 43.91 14.29
CA LYS A 903 -5.63 44.64 14.18
C LYS A 903 -4.48 43.73 13.75
N ASP A 904 -4.50 42.45 14.15
CA ASP A 904 -3.51 41.46 13.70
C ASP A 904 -3.71 41.09 12.23
N GLU A 905 -4.96 40.97 11.80
CA GLU A 905 -5.32 40.78 10.39
C GLU A 905 -4.79 41.93 9.52
N GLU A 906 -5.04 43.18 9.93
CA GLU A 906 -4.57 44.39 9.22
C GLU A 906 -3.04 44.46 9.17
N ARG A 907 -2.35 44.14 10.27
CA ARG A 907 -0.88 44.07 10.33
C ARG A 907 -0.31 43.03 9.38
N VAL A 908 -0.86 41.80 9.41
CA VAL A 908 -0.41 40.71 8.52
C VAL A 908 -0.77 41.00 7.07
N ALA A 909 -1.94 41.59 6.81
CA ALA A 909 -2.32 42.05 5.48
C ALA A 909 -1.32 43.10 4.95
N SER A 910 -0.91 44.07 5.76
CA SER A 910 0.10 45.06 5.36
C SER A 910 1.44 44.40 5.00
N LEU A 911 1.91 43.43 5.79
CA LEU A 911 3.18 42.73 5.55
C LEU A 911 3.20 41.94 4.24
N PHE A 912 2.10 41.27 3.90
CA PHE A 912 2.04 40.42 2.71
C PHE A 912 1.53 41.17 1.47
N SER A 913 0.87 42.33 1.63
CA SER A 913 0.55 43.25 0.53
C SER A 913 1.83 43.82 -0.11
N ALA A 914 2.91 43.89 0.67
CA ALA A 914 4.25 44.27 0.18
C ALA A 914 4.82 43.31 -0.89
N ILE A 915 4.29 42.09 -0.98
CA ILE A 915 4.74 41.06 -1.93
C ILE A 915 3.65 40.64 -2.91
N GLY A 916 2.45 41.24 -2.90
CA GLY A 916 1.36 40.89 -3.82
C GLY A 916 -0.04 41.29 -3.36
N ARG A 917 -1.09 40.68 -3.94
CA ARG A 917 -2.51 40.94 -3.63
C ARG A 917 -3.11 39.89 -2.67
N PHE A 918 -4.17 40.28 -1.96
CA PHE A 918 -4.96 39.41 -1.07
C PHE A 918 -6.34 39.06 -1.66
N PRO A 919 -6.44 38.11 -2.60
CA PRO A 919 -7.74 37.59 -3.04
C PRO A 919 -8.28 36.57 -2.03
N LEU A 920 -9.60 36.61 -1.79
CA LEU A 920 -10.28 35.87 -0.73
C LEU A 920 -10.28 34.34 -0.84
N ASN A 921 -9.75 33.72 -1.90
CA ASN A 921 -9.56 32.27 -2.03
C ASN A 921 -8.72 31.95 -3.28
N CYS A 922 -7.45 31.57 -3.17
CA CYS A 922 -6.71 31.04 -4.33
C CYS A 922 -5.60 30.04 -3.97
N SER A 923 -5.48 28.99 -4.80
CA SER A 923 -4.56 27.86 -4.64
C SER A 923 -3.10 28.24 -4.94
N GLY A 924 -2.18 27.87 -4.04
CA GLY A 924 -0.73 28.06 -4.22
C GLY A 924 -0.11 27.35 -5.44
N SER A 925 -0.86 26.47 -6.11
CA SER A 925 -0.43 25.76 -7.33
C SER A 925 -0.65 26.54 -8.64
N GLY A 926 -1.44 27.62 -8.62
CA GLY A 926 -1.80 28.40 -9.81
C GLY A 926 -0.64 28.81 -10.73
N PRO A 927 0.50 29.30 -10.20
CA PRO A 927 1.65 29.69 -11.03
C PRO A 927 2.20 28.55 -11.90
N ALA A 928 2.16 27.30 -11.42
CA ALA A 928 2.64 26.16 -12.19
C ALA A 928 1.80 25.89 -13.44
N TYR A 929 0.48 26.15 -13.37
CA TYR A 929 -0.40 26.01 -14.53
C TYR A 929 -0.11 27.06 -15.59
N VAL A 930 0.27 28.27 -15.16
CA VAL A 930 0.66 29.36 -16.05
C VAL A 930 2.02 29.09 -16.68
N TYR A 931 3.00 28.55 -15.95
CA TYR A 931 4.28 28.14 -16.52
C TYR A 931 4.11 27.07 -17.61
N LEU A 932 3.26 26.07 -17.37
CA LEU A 932 2.94 25.06 -18.37
C LEU A 932 2.28 25.66 -19.62
N ALA A 933 1.42 26.69 -19.43
CA ALA A 933 0.82 27.40 -20.56
C ALA A 933 1.85 28.20 -21.36
N ILE A 934 2.79 28.88 -20.69
CA ILE A 934 3.90 29.61 -21.36
C ILE A 934 4.78 28.64 -22.14
N GLU A 935 5.15 27.50 -21.55
CA GLU A 935 5.93 26.45 -22.20
C GLU A 935 5.22 25.90 -23.45
N ALA A 936 3.94 25.55 -23.32
CA ALA A 936 3.14 25.06 -24.44
C ALA A 936 2.97 26.09 -25.57
N LEU A 937 2.80 27.38 -25.23
CA LEU A 937 2.76 28.47 -26.21
C LEU A 937 4.11 28.63 -26.93
N ALA A 938 5.23 28.50 -26.19
CA ALA A 938 6.57 28.55 -26.77
C ALA A 938 6.82 27.35 -27.70
N ASP A 939 6.42 26.14 -27.30
CA ASP A 939 6.46 24.94 -28.15
C ASP A 939 5.61 25.10 -29.42
N GLY A 940 4.41 25.67 -29.30
CA GLY A 940 3.57 25.99 -30.46
C GLY A 940 4.23 26.99 -31.40
N GLY A 941 4.91 28.01 -30.86
CA GLY A 941 5.72 28.95 -31.63
C GLY A 941 6.88 28.27 -32.37
N VAL A 942 7.58 27.34 -31.72
CA VAL A 942 8.66 26.56 -32.34
C VAL A 942 8.13 25.64 -33.43
N ALA A 943 7.00 24.96 -33.20
CA ALA A 943 6.34 24.15 -34.22
C ALA A 943 5.88 24.98 -35.43
N ALA A 944 5.55 26.26 -35.21
CA ALA A 944 5.23 27.24 -36.25
C ALA A 944 6.46 27.90 -36.89
N GLY A 945 7.69 27.49 -36.52
CA GLY A 945 8.94 27.92 -37.15
C GLY A 945 9.74 29.01 -36.42
N LEU A 946 9.36 29.39 -35.19
CA LEU A 946 10.13 30.37 -34.41
C LEU A 946 11.34 29.72 -33.71
N PRO A 947 12.48 30.44 -33.56
CA PRO A 947 13.55 30.02 -32.67
C PRO A 947 13.07 29.90 -31.23
N ARG A 948 13.57 28.90 -30.49
CA ARG A 948 13.15 28.56 -29.12
C ARG A 948 13.16 29.75 -28.17
N ASP A 949 14.27 30.49 -28.14
CA ASP A 949 14.45 31.62 -27.21
C ASP A 949 13.48 32.77 -27.52
N LEU A 950 13.23 33.03 -28.80
CA LEU A 950 12.27 34.04 -29.25
C LEU A 950 10.83 33.61 -28.93
N ALA A 951 10.48 32.36 -29.18
CA ALA A 951 9.16 31.82 -28.86
C ALA A 951 8.85 31.89 -27.36
N LEU A 952 9.83 31.57 -26.51
CA LEU A 952 9.71 31.66 -25.05
C LEU A 952 9.51 33.11 -24.58
N GLY A 953 10.29 34.05 -25.15
CA GLY A 953 10.15 35.48 -24.86
C GLY A 953 8.76 36.01 -25.23
N LEU A 954 8.29 35.70 -26.44
CA LEU A 954 6.96 36.11 -26.93
C LEU A 954 5.82 35.50 -26.12
N ALA A 955 5.90 34.21 -25.79
CA ALA A 955 4.90 33.53 -24.97
C ALA A 955 4.81 34.17 -23.56
N THR A 956 5.95 34.43 -22.93
CA THR A 956 6.02 35.07 -21.61
C THR A 956 5.41 36.48 -21.64
N GLN A 957 5.78 37.29 -22.63
CA GLN A 957 5.26 38.65 -22.80
C GLN A 957 3.76 38.66 -23.10
N THR A 958 3.27 37.69 -23.88
CA THR A 958 1.84 37.54 -24.21
C THR A 958 1.01 37.27 -22.96
N VAL A 959 1.47 36.35 -22.11
CA VAL A 959 0.80 36.04 -20.84
C VAL A 959 0.83 37.22 -19.89
N LEU A 960 1.97 37.94 -19.80
CA LEU A 960 2.09 39.15 -19.00
C LEU A 960 1.10 40.24 -19.46
N GLY A 961 1.06 40.51 -20.77
CA GLY A 961 0.15 41.50 -21.36
C GLY A 961 -1.33 41.15 -21.16
N ALA A 962 -1.70 39.89 -21.38
CA ALA A 962 -3.06 39.41 -21.15
C ALA A 962 -3.47 39.53 -19.67
N ALA A 963 -2.59 39.17 -18.74
CA ALA A 963 -2.83 39.32 -17.31
C ALA A 963 -2.98 40.80 -16.90
N ALA A 964 -2.13 41.68 -17.43
CA ALA A 964 -2.22 43.12 -17.21
C ALA A 964 -3.53 43.71 -17.75
N MET A 965 -3.99 43.27 -18.93
CA MET A 965 -5.26 43.71 -19.51
C MET A 965 -6.45 43.30 -18.64
N VAL A 966 -6.50 42.05 -18.16
CA VAL A 966 -7.56 41.59 -17.25
C VAL A 966 -7.54 42.40 -15.95
N GLY A 967 -6.36 42.63 -15.37
CA GLY A 967 -6.22 43.34 -14.10
C GLY A 967 -6.42 44.85 -14.17
N GLY A 968 -6.04 45.48 -15.29
CA GLY A 968 -6.04 46.95 -15.45
C GLY A 968 -7.33 47.50 -16.06
N THR A 969 -8.03 46.72 -16.89
CA THR A 969 -9.27 47.18 -17.56
C THR A 969 -10.55 46.82 -16.79
N GLY A 970 -10.50 45.81 -15.91
CA GLY A 970 -11.67 45.28 -15.22
C GLY A 970 -12.71 44.59 -16.13
N LYS A 971 -12.44 44.47 -17.44
CA LYS A 971 -13.33 43.80 -18.39
C LYS A 971 -13.36 42.29 -18.14
N HIS A 972 -14.51 41.67 -18.44
CA HIS A 972 -14.65 40.22 -18.34
C HIS A 972 -13.69 39.51 -19.33
N PRO A 973 -12.94 38.45 -18.94
CA PRO A 973 -11.98 37.79 -19.84
C PRO A 973 -12.60 37.24 -21.13
N GLY A 974 -13.88 36.81 -21.08
CA GLY A 974 -14.61 36.41 -22.28
C GLY A 974 -14.76 37.55 -23.30
N GLN A 975 -14.98 38.78 -22.82
CA GLN A 975 -15.07 39.97 -23.66
C GLN A 975 -13.69 40.33 -24.24
N LEU A 976 -12.63 40.35 -23.43
CA LEU A 976 -11.27 40.60 -23.91
C LEU A 976 -10.84 39.58 -24.97
N LYS A 977 -11.24 38.31 -24.80
CA LYS A 977 -11.03 37.24 -25.79
C LYS A 977 -11.81 37.52 -27.08
N ASP A 978 -13.06 37.97 -26.99
CA ASP A 978 -13.86 38.33 -28.18
C ASP A 978 -13.29 39.58 -28.89
N GLU A 979 -12.76 40.57 -28.16
CA GLU A 979 -12.13 41.79 -28.70
C GLU A 979 -10.88 41.51 -29.56
N VAL A 980 -10.18 40.39 -29.33
CA VAL A 980 -9.01 39.95 -30.14
C VAL A 980 -9.35 38.84 -31.14
N THR A 981 -10.64 38.53 -31.31
CA THR A 981 -11.12 37.45 -32.18
C THR A 981 -11.93 38.03 -33.35
N SER A 982 -11.43 37.86 -34.57
CA SER A 982 -12.16 38.20 -35.80
C SER A 982 -12.81 36.98 -36.47
N PRO A 983 -13.93 37.14 -37.20
CA PRO A 983 -14.50 36.06 -38.02
C PRO A 983 -13.47 35.50 -39.00
N ALA A 984 -13.35 34.17 -39.07
CA ALA A 984 -12.36 33.45 -39.88
C ALA A 984 -10.88 33.80 -39.61
N GLY A 985 -10.57 34.50 -38.52
CA GLY A 985 -9.21 34.88 -38.14
C GLY A 985 -8.40 33.73 -37.52
N THR A 986 -7.09 33.93 -37.39
CA THR A 986 -6.18 32.96 -36.76
C THR A 986 -6.53 32.70 -35.29
N THR A 987 -6.99 33.73 -34.58
CA THR A 987 -7.41 33.61 -33.17
C THR A 987 -8.57 32.62 -33.00
N ILE A 988 -9.61 32.68 -33.85
CA ILE A 988 -10.78 31.80 -33.69
C ILE A 988 -10.44 30.33 -34.02
N ALA A 989 -9.56 30.11 -35.01
CA ALA A 989 -9.04 28.78 -35.32
C ALA A 989 -8.23 28.20 -34.14
N GLY A 990 -7.38 29.02 -33.51
CA GLY A 990 -6.65 28.64 -32.31
C GLY A 990 -7.57 28.32 -31.12
N ILE A 991 -8.61 29.15 -30.90
CA ILE A 991 -9.61 28.91 -29.84
C ILE A 991 -10.34 27.58 -30.07
N GLN A 992 -10.72 27.25 -31.31
CA GLN A 992 -11.40 26.00 -31.62
C GLN A 992 -10.57 24.77 -31.22
N GLU A 993 -9.25 24.78 -31.48
CA GLU A 993 -8.35 23.70 -31.06
C GLU A 993 -8.20 23.62 -29.54
N LEU A 994 -8.13 24.76 -28.84
CA LEU A 994 -8.10 24.80 -27.37
C LEU A 994 -9.39 24.21 -26.75
N GLU A 995 -10.56 24.46 -27.34
CA GLU A 995 -11.82 23.86 -26.90
C GLU A 995 -11.90 22.36 -27.22
N ARG A 996 -11.41 21.94 -28.39
CA ARG A 996 -11.32 20.51 -28.77
C ARG A 996 -10.45 19.72 -27.79
N GLY A 997 -9.36 20.33 -27.31
CA GLY A 997 -8.50 19.78 -26.25
C GLY A 997 -9.06 19.93 -24.83
N ALA A 998 -10.28 20.44 -24.65
CA ALA A 998 -10.94 20.68 -23.37
C ALA A 998 -10.12 21.55 -22.40
N PHE A 999 -9.41 22.57 -22.90
CA PHE A 999 -8.49 23.39 -22.10
C PHE A 999 -9.12 23.95 -20.81
N ARG A 1000 -10.34 24.50 -20.91
CA ARG A 1000 -11.09 24.98 -19.74
C ARG A 1000 -11.37 23.86 -18.74
N GLY A 1001 -11.84 22.72 -19.23
CA GLY A 1001 -12.13 21.55 -18.40
C GLY A 1001 -10.89 21.05 -17.67
N THR A 1002 -9.75 21.01 -18.35
CA THR A 1002 -8.46 20.60 -17.77
C THR A 1002 -8.00 21.52 -16.65
N LEU A 1003 -8.07 22.85 -16.84
CA LEU A 1003 -7.71 23.82 -15.79
C LEU A 1003 -8.66 23.76 -14.60
N ILE A 1004 -9.97 23.63 -14.82
CA ILE A 1004 -10.96 23.47 -13.75
C ILE A 1004 -10.67 22.20 -12.94
N ASN A 1005 -10.44 21.08 -13.62
CA ASN A 1005 -10.12 19.81 -12.97
C ASN A 1005 -8.80 19.86 -12.21
N ALA A 1006 -7.80 20.59 -12.70
CA ALA A 1006 -6.53 20.78 -12.00
C ALA A 1006 -6.73 21.52 -10.66
N VAL A 1007 -7.57 22.56 -10.63
CA VAL A 1007 -7.90 23.29 -9.39
C VAL A 1007 -8.68 22.39 -8.42
N VAL A 1008 -9.67 21.63 -8.90
CA VAL A 1008 -10.44 20.70 -8.07
C VAL A 1008 -9.55 19.60 -7.49
N ALA A 1009 -8.68 19.01 -8.30
CA ALA A 1009 -7.75 17.96 -7.89
C ALA A 1009 -6.72 18.48 -6.86
N ALA A 1010 -6.15 19.66 -7.08
CA ALA A 1010 -5.25 20.29 -6.12
C ALA A 1010 -5.95 20.58 -4.78
N THR A 1011 -7.19 21.05 -4.83
CA THR A 1011 -8.02 21.29 -3.63
C THR A 1011 -8.31 20.00 -2.88
N LYS A 1012 -8.70 18.93 -3.60
CA LYS A 1012 -8.92 17.60 -3.00
C LYS A 1012 -7.65 17.07 -2.35
N ARG A 1013 -6.50 17.16 -3.04
CA ARG A 1013 -5.21 16.71 -2.50
C ARG A 1013 -4.79 17.52 -1.28
N CYS A 1014 -5.05 18.83 -1.26
CA CYS A 1014 -4.81 19.68 -0.10
C CYS A 1014 -5.62 19.21 1.13
N ARG A 1015 -6.88 18.81 0.92
CA ARG A 1015 -7.72 18.21 1.98
C ARG A 1015 -7.18 16.85 2.44
N GLU A 1016 -6.77 15.97 1.52
CA GLU A 1016 -6.15 14.67 1.87
C GLU A 1016 -4.88 14.83 2.70
N LEU A 1017 -3.99 15.76 2.31
CA LEU A 1017 -2.74 16.07 3.04
C LEU A 1017 -3.01 16.61 4.44
N SER A 1018 -4.19 17.16 4.70
CA SER A 1018 -4.58 17.59 6.04
C SER A 1018 -5.15 16.45 6.89
N GLN A 1019 -5.53 15.31 6.31
CA GLN A 1019 -6.13 14.16 7.03
C GLN A 1019 -5.11 13.10 7.48
N THR A 1020 -3.96 13.00 6.82
CA THR A 1020 -2.75 12.28 7.28
C THR A 1020 -1.97 13.09 8.30
#